data_AF-A0A7X0M8C6-F1
#
_entry.id   AF-A0A7X0M8C6-F1
#
_cell.length_a   1.000
_cell.length_b   1.000
_cell.length_c   1.000
_cell.angle_alpha   90.00
_cell.angle_beta   90.00
_cell.angle_gamma   90.00
#
_symmetry.space_group_name_H-M   'P 1'
#
loop_
_entity.id
_entity.type
_entity.pdbx_description
1 polymer ?
#
loop_
_entity_poly.entity_id
_entity_poly.type
_entity_poly.pdbx_seq_one_letter_code
_entity_poly.pdbx_strand_id
1 'polypeptide(L)'
;MSVVWAFPGQGSHRRGMGDGLLERHPDLCARADEILGYSIAELCRDVRRLRDTRYVQPALYTVDALTYLARTEDDGERPDYLAGHSLGEYAALFAAGCFDFETGLRLVMRRGELMGEASGGTMSAVLGVPRERLEELLAGTGVDVANDNSPEQVVVAGPKEEIQAVSQVITEAGGKCVPLNVRTAFHSRYMKDAAEAFRRTLESVEYAEPRVPVIANVTGRPHVAGDIAESLRRQIDSPVRWLDGLRYLMRQGVDRLEEIGPGDVLTKLWQVTRKYPVPDEPAQVPGAASPDVPTRAASPAPVAAAVPAQRPAPARGAEPSRASGTDLAARLGSPEFRADYGLRHAYLAGSMFKGIASTDLVVRMGKAGLMGFFGAGGLKLAEIEDAIQAIRRGLGTGEGFGMNLLYGFDENGLERDTVELYLKHDVRHVEAAAYPHVTAPLVRYRFTGAHRDSRGRPVAVRHVLAKVSRPEVATAFMSPPPEPVLRRLVERGELTPDEAEAAASLPVSQDVCVEADSAGHTDGRSPYGLMPAMLELRDRANRTHGYAGPIRVGASGGLGAPEAVAAAFVLGADFVVTGSVNQCSVEAGTSDEVKDMLAGLDVQDTTYAPAGDMFELGARVQVARKGTLFPARANKLYQLYRNHGGLDDLDPATARTVQDKYFRRSFAEVWDETAAYLAANKPGELDRAEANPRHKMALVFRWYFVHSIRLALSGTPGRRVDYQIHCGPAMGSFNHYARTIGLADRRDRHVDLIADHLMTDAAAVLHSRLRHLSAR
;
A
#
# COMPACT_ATOMS: atom_id res chain seq x y z
N MET A 1 -18.63 17.38 5.23
CA MET A 1 -17.85 16.52 4.32
C MET A 1 -18.78 16.18 3.18
N SER A 2 -18.33 16.34 1.94
CA SER A 2 -19.17 16.05 0.78
C SER A 2 -18.85 14.66 0.24
N VAL A 3 -19.88 13.85 0.05
CA VAL A 3 -19.75 12.43 -0.32
C VAL A 3 -20.29 12.16 -1.71
N VAL A 4 -19.52 11.39 -2.49
CA VAL A 4 -20.01 10.73 -3.70
C VAL A 4 -20.22 9.25 -3.43
N TRP A 5 -21.39 8.73 -3.83
CA TRP A 5 -21.65 7.30 -3.90
C TRP A 5 -21.34 6.80 -5.31
N ALA A 6 -20.44 5.83 -5.40
CA ALA A 6 -19.86 5.38 -6.66
C ALA A 6 -20.15 3.90 -6.93
N PHE A 7 -20.71 3.59 -8.09
CA PHE A 7 -21.12 2.24 -8.47
C PHE A 7 -20.11 1.55 -9.38
N PRO A 8 -19.64 0.34 -9.05
CA PRO A 8 -18.58 -0.34 -9.79
C PRO A 8 -19.00 -0.79 -11.19
N GLY A 9 -18.00 -1.06 -12.03
CA GLY A 9 -18.19 -1.61 -13.37
C GLY A 9 -18.09 -3.14 -13.42
N GLN A 10 -18.11 -3.69 -14.63
CA GLN A 10 -18.07 -5.13 -14.90
C GLN A 10 -16.89 -5.88 -14.24
N GLY A 11 -15.77 -5.19 -13.98
CA GLY A 11 -14.57 -5.78 -13.39
C GLY A 11 -14.72 -6.23 -11.92
N SER A 12 -15.80 -5.84 -11.23
CA SER A 12 -15.94 -6.08 -9.79
C SER A 12 -16.77 -7.32 -9.42
N HIS A 13 -17.23 -8.10 -10.39
CA HIS A 13 -17.99 -9.32 -10.12
C HIS A 13 -17.16 -10.37 -9.37
N ARG A 14 -17.81 -11.08 -8.45
CA ARG A 14 -17.24 -12.22 -7.73
C ARG A 14 -18.33 -13.23 -7.40
N ARG A 15 -17.93 -14.48 -7.14
CA ARG A 15 -18.87 -15.50 -6.66
C ARG A 15 -19.54 -15.03 -5.38
N GLY A 16 -20.87 -15.11 -5.31
CA GLY A 16 -21.63 -14.76 -4.12
C GLY A 16 -21.73 -13.26 -3.85
N MET A 17 -21.52 -12.41 -4.87
CA MET A 17 -21.52 -10.95 -4.68
C MET A 17 -22.83 -10.34 -4.16
N GLY A 18 -23.94 -11.08 -4.19
CA GLY A 18 -25.23 -10.70 -3.62
C GLY A 18 -25.70 -11.55 -2.44
N ASP A 19 -24.86 -12.44 -1.89
CA ASP A 19 -25.25 -13.28 -0.75
C ASP A 19 -25.58 -12.41 0.48
N GLY A 20 -26.67 -12.71 1.17
CA GLY A 20 -27.24 -11.93 2.28
C GLY A 20 -28.10 -10.75 1.80
N LEU A 21 -27.78 -10.15 0.65
CA LEU A 21 -28.48 -9.00 0.09
C LEU A 21 -29.69 -9.41 -0.75
N LEU A 22 -29.55 -10.46 -1.55
CA LEU A 22 -30.64 -11.00 -2.37
C LEU A 22 -31.78 -11.53 -1.47
N GLU A 23 -31.45 -12.14 -0.32
CA GLU A 23 -32.44 -12.59 0.65
C GLU A 23 -33.19 -11.45 1.34
N ARG A 24 -32.61 -10.23 1.41
CA ARG A 24 -33.27 -9.03 1.97
C ARG A 24 -34.32 -8.42 1.03
N HIS A 25 -34.20 -8.65 -0.28
CA HIS A 25 -35.09 -8.05 -1.29
C HIS A 25 -35.69 -9.12 -2.23
N PRO A 26 -36.45 -10.10 -1.70
CA PRO A 26 -36.97 -11.23 -2.47
C PRO A 26 -37.90 -10.80 -3.61
N ASP A 27 -38.69 -9.75 -3.40
CA ASP A 27 -39.65 -9.25 -4.42
C ASP A 27 -38.92 -8.68 -5.64
N LEU A 28 -37.86 -7.90 -5.44
CA LEU A 28 -37.04 -7.38 -6.54
C LEU A 28 -36.26 -8.49 -7.24
N CYS A 29 -35.80 -9.50 -6.50
CA CYS A 29 -35.18 -10.68 -7.10
C CYS A 29 -36.17 -11.45 -7.99
N ALA A 30 -37.41 -11.65 -7.54
CA ALA A 30 -38.44 -12.32 -8.33
C ALA A 30 -38.76 -11.56 -9.63
N ARG A 31 -38.82 -10.23 -9.57
CA ARG A 31 -39.03 -9.38 -10.75
C ARG A 31 -37.82 -9.41 -11.69
N ALA A 32 -36.60 -9.43 -11.13
CA ALA A 32 -35.40 -9.61 -11.93
C ALA A 32 -35.41 -10.97 -12.65
N ASP A 33 -35.78 -12.05 -11.95
CA ASP A 33 -35.88 -13.39 -12.52
C ASP A 33 -36.90 -13.46 -13.66
N GLU A 34 -38.06 -12.80 -13.51
CA GLU A 34 -39.07 -12.68 -14.56
C GLU A 34 -38.54 -11.94 -15.80
N ILE A 35 -37.83 -10.83 -15.59
CA ILE A 35 -37.27 -10.02 -16.69
C ILE A 35 -36.14 -10.77 -17.41
N LEU A 36 -35.27 -11.44 -16.66
CA LEU A 36 -34.09 -12.11 -17.17
C LEU A 36 -34.40 -13.51 -17.75
N GLY A 37 -35.47 -14.15 -17.29
CA GLY A 37 -35.83 -15.52 -17.65
C GLY A 37 -34.95 -16.59 -16.98
N TYR A 38 -34.17 -16.23 -15.96
CA TYR A 38 -33.33 -17.13 -15.17
C TYR A 38 -33.08 -16.53 -13.77
N SER A 39 -32.71 -17.37 -12.81
CA SER A 39 -32.50 -16.92 -11.43
C SER A 39 -31.25 -16.07 -11.27
N ILE A 40 -31.41 -14.85 -10.75
CA ILE A 40 -30.33 -13.93 -10.40
C ILE A 40 -29.46 -14.50 -9.26
N ALA A 41 -30.09 -15.19 -8.30
CA ALA A 41 -29.39 -15.79 -7.18
C ALA A 41 -28.51 -16.95 -7.60
N GLU A 42 -28.99 -17.79 -8.52
CA GLU A 42 -28.17 -18.85 -9.11
C GLU A 42 -27.04 -18.26 -9.97
N LEU A 43 -27.35 -17.23 -10.78
CA LEU A 43 -26.36 -16.58 -11.63
C LEU A 43 -25.21 -15.96 -10.83
N CYS A 44 -25.49 -15.31 -9.69
CA CYS A 44 -24.47 -14.74 -8.80
C CYS A 44 -23.49 -15.79 -8.24
N ARG A 45 -23.85 -17.08 -8.27
CA ARG A 45 -23.00 -18.19 -7.81
C ARG A 45 -22.32 -18.94 -8.97
N ASP A 46 -22.77 -18.74 -10.21
CA ASP A 46 -22.20 -19.33 -11.42
C ASP A 46 -21.12 -18.45 -12.06
N VAL A 47 -19.88 -18.63 -11.56
CA VAL A 47 -18.69 -17.92 -12.04
C VAL A 47 -18.41 -18.17 -13.53
N ARG A 48 -18.89 -19.28 -14.11
CA ARG A 48 -18.66 -19.55 -15.54
C ARG A 48 -19.55 -18.65 -16.39
N ARG A 49 -20.83 -18.53 -16.05
CA ARG A 49 -21.77 -17.63 -16.74
C ARG A 49 -21.43 -16.16 -16.53
N LEU A 50 -20.95 -15.79 -15.34
CA LEU A 50 -20.49 -14.42 -15.05
C LEU A 50 -19.25 -13.96 -15.84
N ARG A 51 -18.60 -14.84 -16.62
CA ARG A 51 -17.55 -14.43 -17.58
C ARG A 51 -18.11 -13.80 -18.85
N ASP A 52 -19.39 -14.04 -19.13
CA ASP A 52 -20.04 -13.55 -20.33
C ASP A 52 -20.75 -12.22 -20.03
N THR A 53 -20.43 -11.22 -20.84
CA THR A 53 -20.91 -9.84 -20.74
C THR A 53 -22.44 -9.75 -20.66
N ARG A 54 -23.13 -10.67 -21.33
CA ARG A 54 -24.60 -10.74 -21.37
C ARG A 54 -25.23 -11.07 -20.02
N TYR A 55 -24.51 -11.80 -19.16
CA TYR A 55 -25.00 -12.21 -17.84
C TYR A 55 -24.42 -11.35 -16.73
N VAL A 56 -23.15 -10.96 -16.82
CA VAL A 56 -22.49 -10.21 -15.74
C VAL A 56 -23.03 -8.79 -15.60
N GLN A 57 -23.42 -8.14 -16.70
CA GLN A 57 -23.98 -6.79 -16.64
C GLN A 57 -25.31 -6.73 -15.87
N PRO A 58 -26.36 -7.51 -16.21
CA PRO A 58 -27.59 -7.51 -15.43
C PRO A 58 -27.38 -8.01 -13.99
N ALA A 59 -26.45 -8.95 -13.76
CA ALA A 59 -26.12 -9.40 -12.42
C ALA A 59 -25.56 -8.28 -11.53
N LEU A 60 -24.59 -7.53 -12.05
CA LEU A 60 -23.99 -6.41 -11.32
C LEU A 60 -24.97 -5.28 -11.10
N TYR A 61 -25.74 -4.87 -12.12
CA TYR A 61 -26.76 -3.83 -11.94
C TYR A 61 -27.76 -4.20 -10.84
N THR A 62 -28.23 -5.45 -10.80
CA THR A 62 -29.14 -5.89 -9.73
C THR A 62 -28.48 -5.79 -8.36
N VAL A 63 -27.25 -6.29 -8.21
CA VAL A 63 -26.54 -6.25 -6.92
C VAL A 63 -26.23 -4.82 -6.48
N ASP A 64 -25.83 -3.96 -7.39
CA ASP A 64 -25.54 -2.54 -7.14
C ASP A 64 -26.82 -1.78 -6.72
N ALA A 65 -27.93 -2.01 -7.41
CA ALA A 65 -29.23 -1.43 -7.08
C ALA A 65 -29.72 -1.88 -5.70
N LEU A 66 -29.62 -3.17 -5.38
CA LEU A 66 -30.00 -3.68 -4.07
C LEU A 66 -29.07 -3.16 -2.97
N THR A 67 -27.77 -2.99 -3.24
CA THR A 67 -26.82 -2.46 -2.26
C THR A 67 -27.16 -1.02 -1.93
N TYR A 68 -27.53 -0.23 -2.93
CA TYR A 68 -28.05 1.13 -2.73
C TYR A 68 -29.31 1.14 -1.87
N LEU A 69 -30.30 0.30 -2.18
CA LEU A 69 -31.55 0.24 -1.41
C LEU A 69 -31.28 -0.11 0.05
N ALA A 70 -30.54 -1.18 0.31
CA ALA A 70 -30.15 -1.58 1.67
C ALA A 70 -29.41 -0.46 2.41
N ARG A 71 -28.47 0.24 1.75
CA ARG A 71 -27.76 1.37 2.35
C ARG A 71 -28.68 2.54 2.71
N THR A 72 -29.65 2.85 1.85
CA THR A 72 -30.63 3.91 2.14
C THR A 72 -31.63 3.54 3.24
N GLU A 73 -31.93 2.25 3.41
CA GLU A 73 -32.76 1.72 4.49
C GLU A 73 -32.02 1.75 5.84
N ASP A 74 -30.73 1.43 5.84
CA ASP A 74 -29.97 1.21 7.07
C ASP A 74 -29.45 2.51 7.72
N ASP A 75 -29.03 3.53 6.94
CA ASP A 75 -28.12 4.56 7.48
C ASP A 75 -28.52 6.04 7.31
N GLY A 76 -29.63 6.38 6.66
CA GLY A 76 -30.19 7.75 6.58
C GLY A 76 -29.31 8.84 5.91
N GLU A 77 -28.01 8.61 5.73
CA GLU A 77 -27.06 9.46 5.01
C GLU A 77 -27.39 9.45 3.51
N ARG A 78 -27.28 10.61 2.86
CA ARG A 78 -27.54 10.76 1.42
C ARG A 78 -26.29 11.28 0.72
N PRO A 79 -26.01 10.82 -0.51
CA PRO A 79 -24.90 11.34 -1.29
C PRO A 79 -25.18 12.74 -1.81
N ASP A 80 -24.14 13.56 -1.93
CA ASP A 80 -24.21 14.85 -2.64
C ASP A 80 -24.06 14.64 -4.16
N TYR A 81 -23.34 13.59 -4.55
CA TYR A 81 -23.11 13.21 -5.94
C TYR A 81 -23.22 11.71 -6.12
N LEU A 82 -23.61 11.29 -7.32
CA LEU A 82 -23.57 9.89 -7.75
C LEU A 82 -22.60 9.76 -8.92
N ALA A 83 -21.89 8.65 -8.98
CA ALA A 83 -21.02 8.33 -10.11
C ALA A 83 -21.06 6.83 -10.37
N GLY A 84 -20.82 6.39 -11.60
CA GLY A 84 -20.78 4.98 -11.89
C GLY A 84 -19.82 4.65 -13.01
N HIS A 85 -18.96 3.66 -12.81
CA HIS A 85 -17.93 3.32 -13.79
C HIS A 85 -18.49 2.39 -14.86
N SER A 86 -18.57 2.88 -16.11
CA SER A 86 -19.17 2.14 -17.23
C SER A 86 -20.59 1.66 -16.88
N LEU A 87 -20.78 0.36 -16.68
CA LEU A 87 -22.04 -0.25 -16.26
C LEU A 87 -22.63 0.41 -14.99
N GLY A 88 -21.80 0.79 -14.02
CA GLY A 88 -22.27 1.41 -12.78
C GLY A 88 -23.03 2.72 -13.00
N GLU A 89 -22.86 3.39 -14.15
CA GLU A 89 -23.60 4.62 -14.48
C GLU A 89 -25.11 4.40 -14.52
N TYR A 90 -25.56 3.20 -14.91
CA TYR A 90 -26.97 2.83 -14.91
C TYR A 90 -27.52 2.68 -13.49
N ALA A 91 -26.73 2.09 -12.57
CA ALA A 91 -27.09 2.01 -11.16
C ALA A 91 -27.10 3.39 -10.49
N ALA A 92 -26.17 4.28 -10.87
CA ALA A 92 -26.15 5.68 -10.42
C ALA A 92 -27.39 6.45 -10.89
N LEU A 93 -27.82 6.27 -12.14
CA LEU A 93 -29.03 6.90 -12.67
C LEU A 93 -30.31 6.35 -12.01
N PHE A 94 -30.37 5.05 -11.72
CA PHE A 94 -31.43 4.45 -10.90
C PHE A 94 -31.46 5.07 -9.50
N ALA A 95 -30.32 5.16 -8.81
CA ALA A 95 -30.21 5.76 -7.49
C ALA A 95 -30.65 7.23 -7.48
N ALA A 96 -30.34 7.99 -8.54
CA ALA A 96 -30.80 9.36 -8.72
C ALA A 96 -32.32 9.48 -9.01
N GLY A 97 -32.99 8.37 -9.31
CA GLY A 97 -34.41 8.31 -9.65
C GLY A 97 -34.73 8.66 -11.10
N CYS A 98 -33.79 8.47 -12.03
CA CYS A 98 -34.02 8.76 -13.45
C CYS A 98 -34.96 7.74 -14.11
N PHE A 99 -35.01 6.52 -13.59
CA PHE A 99 -35.89 5.43 -13.99
C PHE A 99 -36.04 4.42 -12.84
N ASP A 100 -37.01 3.51 -12.95
CA ASP A 100 -37.23 2.43 -11.98
C ASP A 100 -36.27 1.25 -12.16
N PHE A 101 -36.31 0.30 -11.21
CA PHE A 101 -35.39 -0.83 -11.17
C PHE A 101 -35.48 -1.69 -12.44
N GLU A 102 -36.71 -2.06 -12.85
CA GLU A 102 -36.96 -2.92 -14.01
C GLU A 102 -36.53 -2.26 -15.32
N THR A 103 -36.78 -0.96 -15.46
CA THR A 103 -36.35 -0.20 -16.63
C THR A 103 -34.83 -0.22 -16.75
N GLY A 104 -34.11 0.08 -15.67
CA GLY A 104 -32.64 -0.01 -15.69
C GLY A 104 -32.13 -1.43 -15.92
N LEU A 105 -32.80 -2.46 -15.38
CA LEU A 105 -32.43 -3.86 -15.62
C LEU A 105 -32.61 -4.23 -17.10
N ARG A 106 -33.71 -3.82 -17.75
CA ARG A 106 -33.94 -4.05 -19.18
C ARG A 106 -32.92 -3.30 -20.05
N LEU A 107 -32.59 -2.06 -19.69
CA LEU A 107 -31.53 -1.28 -20.36
C LEU A 107 -30.19 -2.02 -20.30
N VAL A 108 -29.79 -2.45 -19.10
CA VAL A 108 -28.51 -3.14 -18.87
C VAL A 108 -28.48 -4.52 -19.52
N MET A 109 -29.58 -5.27 -19.47
CA MET A 109 -29.71 -6.55 -20.16
C MET A 109 -29.47 -6.36 -21.66
N ARG A 110 -30.16 -5.39 -22.28
CA ARG A 110 -30.01 -5.11 -23.70
C ARG A 110 -28.62 -4.58 -24.07
N ARG A 111 -28.01 -3.76 -23.20
CA ARG A 111 -26.62 -3.32 -23.34
C ARG A 111 -25.65 -4.50 -23.29
N GLY A 112 -25.82 -5.41 -22.34
CA GLY A 112 -25.00 -6.61 -22.18
C GLY A 112 -25.08 -7.54 -23.40
N GLU A 113 -26.28 -7.72 -23.97
CA GLU A 113 -26.50 -8.41 -25.25
C GLU A 113 -25.68 -7.80 -26.38
N LEU A 114 -25.93 -6.52 -26.68
CA LEU A 114 -25.32 -5.81 -27.80
C LEU A 114 -23.79 -5.71 -27.69
N MET A 115 -23.29 -5.42 -26.49
CA MET A 115 -21.84 -5.39 -26.26
C MET A 115 -21.21 -6.79 -26.27
N GLY A 116 -21.97 -7.83 -25.88
CA GLY A 116 -21.53 -9.22 -25.89
C GLY A 116 -21.47 -9.86 -27.29
N GLU A 117 -22.20 -9.31 -28.27
CA GLU A 117 -22.17 -9.77 -29.67
C GLU A 117 -20.86 -9.43 -30.38
N ALA A 118 -20.20 -8.33 -29.97
CA ALA A 118 -18.96 -7.90 -30.58
C ALA A 118 -17.77 -8.78 -30.16
N SER A 119 -16.95 -9.17 -31.13
CA SER A 119 -15.79 -10.04 -30.95
C SER A 119 -14.60 -9.57 -31.80
N GLY A 120 -13.43 -10.18 -31.62
CA GLY A 120 -12.22 -9.86 -32.39
C GLY A 120 -11.38 -8.72 -31.83
N GLY A 121 -11.74 -8.19 -30.65
CA GLY A 121 -10.97 -7.17 -29.94
C GLY A 121 -10.42 -7.66 -28.60
N THR A 122 -9.68 -6.80 -27.92
CA THR A 122 -9.30 -7.01 -26.52
C THR A 122 -9.01 -5.66 -25.86
N MET A 123 -8.70 -5.68 -24.56
CA MET A 123 -8.38 -4.49 -23.79
C MET A 123 -7.13 -4.73 -22.94
N SER A 124 -6.36 -3.68 -22.70
CA SER A 124 -5.14 -3.73 -21.89
C SER A 124 -5.02 -2.49 -21.02
N ALA A 125 -4.75 -2.66 -19.73
CA ALA A 125 -4.44 -1.55 -18.85
C ALA A 125 -2.97 -1.14 -19.06
N VAL A 126 -2.76 0.14 -19.29
CA VAL A 126 -1.47 0.79 -19.48
C VAL A 126 -1.11 1.55 -18.20
N LEU A 127 0.07 1.27 -17.68
CA LEU A 127 0.64 1.87 -16.47
C LEU A 127 1.97 2.54 -16.81
N GLY A 128 2.28 3.65 -16.12
CA GLY A 128 3.60 4.28 -16.19
C GLY A 128 3.88 5.12 -17.44
N VAL A 129 2.87 5.39 -18.27
CA VAL A 129 2.95 6.32 -19.40
C VAL A 129 1.93 7.44 -19.20
N PRO A 130 2.34 8.72 -19.20
CA PRO A 130 1.41 9.85 -19.13
C PRO A 130 0.39 9.83 -20.28
N ARG A 131 -0.81 10.36 -20.01
CA ARG A 131 -1.94 10.36 -20.94
C ARG A 131 -1.58 10.92 -22.32
N GLU A 132 -0.91 12.06 -22.33
CA GLU A 132 -0.54 12.81 -23.52
C GLU A 132 0.46 12.01 -24.37
N ARG A 133 1.44 11.40 -23.71
CA ARG A 133 2.41 10.54 -24.39
C ARG A 133 1.75 9.27 -24.92
N LEU A 134 0.79 8.70 -24.20
CA LEU A 134 0.06 7.54 -24.67
C LEU A 134 -0.75 7.87 -25.94
N GLU A 135 -1.41 9.03 -26.00
CA GLU A 135 -2.12 9.47 -27.22
C GLU A 135 -1.19 9.56 -28.43
N GLU A 136 0.03 10.09 -28.26
CA GLU A 136 1.05 10.11 -29.31
C GLU A 136 1.44 8.71 -29.79
N LEU A 137 1.60 7.75 -28.86
CA LEU A 137 1.96 6.37 -29.18
C LEU A 137 0.83 5.60 -29.88
N LEU A 138 -0.42 6.00 -29.64
CA LEU A 138 -1.60 5.40 -30.27
C LEU A 138 -1.96 6.07 -31.61
N ALA A 139 -1.39 7.24 -31.91
CA ALA A 139 -1.68 7.97 -33.13
C ALA A 139 -1.36 7.13 -34.38
N GLY A 140 -2.34 7.00 -35.28
CA GLY A 140 -2.22 6.21 -36.51
C GLY A 140 -2.41 4.70 -36.32
N THR A 141 -2.71 4.23 -35.10
CA THR A 141 -3.09 2.85 -34.83
C THR A 141 -4.62 2.67 -34.82
N GLY A 142 -5.09 1.43 -34.86
CA GLY A 142 -6.45 1.00 -34.58
C GLY A 142 -6.73 0.76 -33.10
N VAL A 143 -5.90 1.27 -32.19
CA VAL A 143 -6.10 1.16 -30.74
C VAL A 143 -6.65 2.48 -30.19
N ASP A 144 -7.83 2.40 -29.57
CA ASP A 144 -8.47 3.52 -28.89
C ASP A 144 -8.20 3.48 -27.38
N VAL A 145 -8.42 4.61 -26.73
CA VAL A 145 -8.51 4.67 -25.28
C VAL A 145 -9.94 4.33 -24.89
N ALA A 146 -10.11 3.33 -24.04
CA ALA A 146 -11.40 2.90 -23.54
C ALA A 146 -11.73 3.49 -22.16
N ASN A 147 -10.75 3.63 -21.28
CA ASN A 147 -10.97 4.21 -19.96
C ASN A 147 -9.78 5.08 -19.55
N ASP A 148 -10.06 6.28 -19.06
CA ASP A 148 -9.08 7.08 -18.33
C ASP A 148 -9.41 6.98 -16.83
N ASN A 149 -8.79 6.01 -16.14
CA ASN A 149 -9.22 5.58 -14.80
C ASN A 149 -8.55 6.38 -13.67
N SER A 150 -7.30 6.74 -13.84
CA SER A 150 -6.53 7.50 -12.84
C SER A 150 -5.28 8.09 -13.48
N PRO A 151 -4.55 9.00 -12.82
CA PRO A 151 -3.29 9.53 -13.35
C PRO A 151 -2.24 8.45 -13.65
N GLU A 152 -2.37 7.27 -13.04
CA GLU A 152 -1.44 6.14 -13.19
C GLU A 152 -1.96 5.03 -14.12
N GLN A 153 -3.23 5.06 -14.55
CA GLN A 153 -3.86 3.94 -15.25
C GLN A 153 -4.84 4.41 -16.34
N VAL A 154 -4.53 4.03 -17.58
CA VAL A 154 -5.41 4.17 -18.75
C VAL A 154 -5.69 2.77 -19.31
N VAL A 155 -6.88 2.50 -19.81
CA VAL A 155 -7.19 1.26 -20.53
C VAL A 155 -7.30 1.56 -22.02
N VAL A 156 -6.62 0.76 -22.83
CA VAL A 156 -6.68 0.82 -24.28
C VAL A 156 -7.42 -0.39 -24.85
N ALA A 157 -8.09 -0.23 -25.98
CA ALA A 157 -8.94 -1.22 -26.62
C ALA A 157 -8.78 -1.20 -28.14
N GLY A 158 -8.74 -2.39 -28.75
CA GLY A 158 -8.59 -2.52 -30.19
C GLY A 158 -8.46 -3.98 -30.63
N PRO A 159 -8.13 -4.24 -31.90
CA PRO A 159 -7.87 -5.57 -32.41
C PRO A 159 -6.72 -6.21 -31.63
N LYS A 160 -6.77 -7.52 -31.44
CA LYS A 160 -5.82 -8.23 -30.58
C LYS A 160 -4.37 -8.03 -31.04
N GLU A 161 -4.15 -8.09 -32.35
CA GLU A 161 -2.84 -7.96 -32.98
C GLU A 161 -2.29 -6.53 -32.81
N GLU A 162 -3.14 -5.52 -32.91
CA GLU A 162 -2.75 -4.12 -32.73
C GLU A 162 -2.46 -3.79 -31.26
N ILE A 163 -3.27 -4.31 -30.33
CA ILE A 163 -2.98 -4.20 -28.89
C ILE A 163 -1.64 -4.84 -28.55
N GLN A 164 -1.30 -5.98 -29.17
CA GLN A 164 0.01 -6.62 -28.98
C GLN A 164 1.16 -5.75 -29.52
N ALA A 165 1.01 -5.18 -30.72
CA ALA A 165 2.01 -4.29 -31.30
C ALA A 165 2.23 -3.03 -30.45
N VAL A 166 1.14 -2.35 -30.08
CA VAL A 166 1.17 -1.17 -29.21
C VAL A 166 1.74 -1.48 -27.84
N SER A 167 1.46 -2.66 -27.28
CA SER A 167 2.01 -3.06 -25.98
C SER A 167 3.53 -3.15 -25.98
N GLN A 168 4.15 -3.54 -27.11
CA GLN A 168 5.60 -3.53 -27.25
C GLN A 168 6.15 -2.11 -27.24
N VAL A 169 5.56 -1.21 -28.04
CA VAL A 169 5.94 0.21 -28.12
C VAL A 169 5.79 0.91 -26.76
N ILE A 170 4.70 0.64 -26.05
CA ILE A 170 4.47 1.18 -24.70
C ILE A 170 5.54 0.66 -23.72
N THR A 171 5.91 -0.62 -23.82
CA THR A 171 6.95 -1.21 -22.96
C THR A 171 8.32 -0.59 -23.23
N GLU A 172 8.65 -0.33 -24.50
CA GLU A 172 9.88 0.37 -24.91
C GLU A 172 9.90 1.82 -24.41
N ALA A 173 8.74 2.48 -24.32
CA ALA A 173 8.59 3.80 -23.74
C ALA A 173 8.63 3.82 -22.19
N GLY A 174 8.95 2.69 -21.54
CA GLY A 174 9.04 2.56 -20.08
C GLY A 174 7.71 2.26 -19.39
N GLY A 175 6.63 2.07 -20.16
CA GLY A 175 5.32 1.68 -19.68
C GLY A 175 5.17 0.20 -19.40
N LYS A 176 4.00 -0.18 -18.86
CA LYS A 176 3.62 -1.58 -18.66
C LYS A 176 2.19 -1.79 -19.13
N CYS A 177 1.98 -2.83 -19.95
CA CYS A 177 0.67 -3.29 -20.36
C CYS A 177 0.24 -4.52 -19.54
N VAL A 178 -0.99 -4.52 -19.05
CA VAL A 178 -1.63 -5.61 -18.33
C VAL A 178 -2.89 -6.01 -19.09
N PRO A 179 -2.90 -7.18 -19.77
CA PRO A 179 -4.08 -7.65 -20.50
C PRO A 179 -5.29 -7.81 -19.58
N LEU A 180 -6.45 -7.34 -20.04
CA LEU A 180 -7.73 -7.59 -19.37
C LEU A 180 -8.37 -8.84 -19.96
N ASN A 181 -9.05 -9.62 -19.13
CA ASN A 181 -9.67 -10.89 -19.52
C ASN A 181 -10.99 -10.67 -20.27
N VAL A 182 -10.94 -9.98 -21.41
CA VAL A 182 -12.07 -9.67 -22.29
C VAL A 182 -11.68 -9.91 -23.75
N ARG A 183 -12.67 -10.32 -24.55
CA ARG A 183 -12.52 -10.63 -25.98
C ARG A 183 -13.13 -9.57 -26.90
N THR A 184 -13.41 -8.41 -26.33
CA THR A 184 -14.15 -7.32 -26.94
C THR A 184 -13.46 -6.01 -26.60
N ALA A 185 -13.38 -5.10 -27.56
CA ALA A 185 -12.80 -3.77 -27.40
C ALA A 185 -13.88 -2.77 -26.94
N PHE A 186 -14.29 -2.83 -25.67
CA PHE A 186 -15.34 -1.95 -25.14
C PHE A 186 -14.92 -0.47 -25.15
N HIS A 187 -15.91 0.44 -25.19
CA HIS A 187 -15.69 1.90 -25.12
C HIS A 187 -14.76 2.43 -26.22
N SER A 188 -14.90 1.89 -27.42
CA SER A 188 -14.05 2.22 -28.57
C SER A 188 -14.85 2.30 -29.86
N ARG A 189 -14.19 2.71 -30.95
CA ARG A 189 -14.80 2.73 -32.29
C ARG A 189 -15.40 1.39 -32.73
N TYR A 190 -14.94 0.28 -32.15
CA TYR A 190 -15.42 -1.07 -32.48
C TYR A 190 -16.81 -1.35 -31.90
N MET A 191 -17.35 -0.48 -31.04
CA MET A 191 -18.68 -0.61 -30.45
C MET A 191 -19.74 0.30 -31.11
N LYS A 192 -19.41 1.01 -32.20
CA LYS A 192 -20.35 1.94 -32.88
C LYS A 192 -21.65 1.27 -33.30
N ASP A 193 -21.58 0.05 -33.85
CA ASP A 193 -22.77 -0.69 -34.28
C ASP A 193 -23.64 -1.08 -33.08
N ALA A 194 -23.02 -1.49 -31.96
CA ALA A 194 -23.72 -1.78 -30.72
C ALA A 194 -24.36 -0.52 -30.12
N ALA A 195 -23.66 0.63 -30.18
CA ALA A 195 -24.18 1.92 -29.72
C ALA A 195 -25.41 2.36 -30.54
N GLU A 196 -25.36 2.24 -31.87
CA GLU A 196 -26.50 2.58 -32.74
C GLU A 196 -27.67 1.61 -32.56
N ALA A 197 -27.39 0.32 -32.42
CA ALA A 197 -28.42 -0.67 -32.12
C ALA A 197 -29.12 -0.41 -30.78
N PHE A 198 -28.38 0.11 -29.80
CA PHE A 198 -28.89 0.43 -28.47
C PHE A 198 -29.70 1.73 -28.42
N ARG A 199 -29.47 2.66 -29.36
CA ARG A 199 -30.17 3.95 -29.45
C ARG A 199 -31.69 3.80 -29.37
N ARG A 200 -32.27 2.86 -30.11
CA ARG A 200 -33.73 2.61 -30.10
C ARG A 200 -34.26 2.20 -28.73
N THR A 201 -33.49 1.41 -27.98
CA THR A 201 -33.85 1.01 -26.62
C THR A 201 -33.78 2.20 -25.67
N LEU A 202 -32.74 3.02 -25.79
CA LEU A 202 -32.57 4.22 -24.98
C LEU A 202 -33.69 5.25 -25.23
N GLU A 203 -34.09 5.47 -26.48
CA GLU A 203 -35.16 6.40 -26.87
C GLU A 203 -36.56 5.95 -26.42
N SER A 204 -36.75 4.66 -26.13
CA SER A 204 -38.03 4.11 -25.65
C SER A 204 -38.28 4.34 -24.16
N VAL A 205 -37.27 4.84 -23.43
CA VAL A 205 -37.34 5.09 -21.99
C VAL A 205 -37.58 6.57 -21.73
N GLU A 206 -38.50 6.86 -20.82
CA GLU A 206 -38.67 8.20 -20.26
C GLU A 206 -37.70 8.37 -19.08
N TYR A 207 -36.85 9.40 -19.15
CA TYR A 207 -35.89 9.69 -18.09
C TYR A 207 -36.37 10.89 -17.28
N ALA A 208 -36.55 10.68 -15.97
CA ALA A 208 -36.75 11.78 -15.04
C ALA A 208 -35.43 12.55 -14.83
N GLU A 209 -35.53 13.81 -14.39
CA GLU A 209 -34.36 14.59 -14.01
C GLU A 209 -33.66 13.97 -12.78
N PRO A 210 -32.31 13.86 -12.77
CA PRO A 210 -31.59 13.30 -11.63
C PRO A 210 -31.83 14.12 -10.37
N ARG A 211 -32.36 13.49 -9.30
CA ARG A 211 -32.58 14.16 -8.00
C ARG A 211 -31.28 14.47 -7.26
N VAL A 212 -30.23 13.72 -7.59
CA VAL A 212 -28.85 13.93 -7.13
C VAL A 212 -27.97 13.97 -8.39
N PRO A 213 -27.04 14.92 -8.53
CA PRO A 213 -26.19 15.01 -9.72
C PRO A 213 -25.42 13.71 -9.99
N VAL A 214 -25.59 13.15 -11.20
CA VAL A 214 -24.88 11.94 -11.66
C VAL A 214 -23.78 12.33 -12.62
N ILE A 215 -22.53 11.93 -12.36
CA ILE A 215 -21.40 12.21 -13.26
C ILE A 215 -21.45 11.29 -14.49
N ALA A 216 -21.54 11.89 -15.67
CA ALA A 216 -21.58 11.18 -16.93
C ALA A 216 -20.19 10.71 -17.37
N ASN A 217 -20.07 9.45 -17.79
CA ASN A 217 -18.77 8.87 -18.17
C ASN A 217 -18.16 9.53 -19.41
N VAL A 218 -18.99 10.00 -20.34
CA VAL A 218 -18.52 10.56 -21.64
C VAL A 218 -17.99 11.99 -21.53
N THR A 219 -18.40 12.75 -20.51
CA THR A 219 -17.97 14.14 -20.30
C THR A 219 -17.12 14.33 -19.05
N GLY A 220 -17.23 13.44 -18.05
CA GLY A 220 -16.67 13.66 -16.72
C GLY A 220 -17.34 14.83 -15.98
N ARG A 221 -18.59 15.17 -16.34
CA ARG A 221 -19.40 16.24 -15.74
C ARG A 221 -20.81 15.71 -15.43
N PRO A 222 -21.61 16.38 -14.59
CA PRO A 222 -22.98 15.96 -14.34
C PRO A 222 -23.78 15.81 -15.64
N HIS A 223 -24.68 14.83 -15.68
CA HIS A 223 -25.67 14.70 -16.76
C HIS A 223 -26.47 15.99 -16.91
N VAL A 224 -26.71 16.38 -18.17
CA VAL A 224 -27.61 17.48 -18.51
C VAL A 224 -29.02 16.93 -18.71
N ALA A 225 -30.02 17.59 -18.14
CA ALA A 225 -31.42 17.21 -18.33
C ALA A 225 -31.77 17.13 -19.82
N GLY A 226 -32.41 16.04 -20.24
CA GLY A 226 -32.75 15.77 -21.63
C GLY A 226 -31.65 15.13 -22.49
N ASP A 227 -30.39 15.04 -22.03
CA ASP A 227 -29.26 14.42 -22.79
C ASP A 227 -28.85 13.03 -22.27
N ILE A 228 -29.57 12.46 -21.28
CA ILE A 228 -29.20 11.18 -20.65
C ILE A 228 -29.14 10.05 -21.69
N ALA A 229 -30.15 9.94 -22.56
CA ALA A 229 -30.22 8.89 -23.58
C ALA A 229 -29.01 8.97 -24.55
N GLU A 230 -28.71 10.14 -25.09
CA GLU A 230 -27.58 10.29 -26.01
C GLU A 230 -26.24 10.11 -25.30
N SER A 231 -26.11 10.56 -24.05
CA SER A 231 -24.93 10.31 -23.23
C SER A 231 -24.68 8.81 -23.00
N LEU A 232 -25.73 8.03 -22.70
CA LEU A 232 -25.64 6.58 -22.56
C LEU A 232 -25.37 5.87 -23.90
N ARG A 233 -25.88 6.39 -25.02
CA ARG A 233 -25.55 5.88 -26.36
C ARG A 233 -24.06 6.07 -26.66
N ARG A 234 -23.54 7.28 -26.49
CA ARG A 234 -22.10 7.60 -26.64
C ARG A 234 -21.23 6.80 -25.67
N GLN A 235 -21.73 6.50 -24.47
CA GLN A 235 -20.96 5.75 -23.47
C GLN A 235 -20.48 4.39 -24.01
N ILE A 236 -21.22 3.75 -24.92
CA ILE A 236 -20.87 2.44 -25.48
C ILE A 236 -19.63 2.52 -26.39
N ASP A 237 -19.49 3.57 -27.20
CA ASP A 237 -18.46 3.71 -28.25
C ASP A 237 -17.40 4.79 -27.97
N SER A 238 -17.52 5.49 -26.84
CA SER A 238 -16.62 6.56 -26.42
C SER A 238 -15.89 6.21 -25.12
N PRO A 239 -14.71 6.83 -24.85
CA PRO A 239 -13.94 6.57 -23.65
C PRO A 239 -14.71 6.89 -22.37
N VAL A 240 -14.52 6.07 -21.34
CA VAL A 240 -14.96 6.36 -19.96
C VAL A 240 -13.96 7.33 -19.32
N ARG A 241 -14.35 8.61 -19.22
CA ARG A 241 -13.54 9.71 -18.66
C ARG A 241 -13.65 9.77 -17.13
N TRP A 242 -13.34 8.65 -16.48
CA TRP A 242 -13.49 8.50 -15.03
C TRP A 242 -12.61 9.49 -14.25
N LEU A 243 -11.34 9.64 -14.64
CA LEU A 243 -10.40 10.59 -14.05
C LEU A 243 -10.93 12.03 -14.10
N ASP A 244 -11.53 12.44 -15.22
CA ASP A 244 -12.11 13.78 -15.36
C ASP A 244 -13.31 13.97 -14.43
N GLY A 245 -14.13 12.92 -14.27
CA GLY A 245 -15.24 12.89 -13.32
C GLY A 245 -14.76 13.01 -11.87
N LEU A 246 -13.74 12.25 -11.48
CA LEU A 246 -13.14 12.35 -10.15
C LEU A 246 -12.54 13.74 -9.89
N ARG A 247 -11.81 14.30 -10.87
CA ARG A 247 -11.24 15.65 -10.77
C ARG A 247 -12.34 16.72 -10.65
N TYR A 248 -13.45 16.57 -11.38
CA TYR A 248 -14.61 17.44 -11.23
C TYR A 248 -15.17 17.37 -9.81
N LEU A 249 -15.43 16.18 -9.29
CA LEU A 249 -15.94 15.98 -7.92
C LEU A 249 -15.00 16.60 -6.87
N MET A 250 -13.69 16.41 -7.01
CA MET A 250 -12.69 17.04 -6.14
C MET A 250 -12.75 18.57 -6.19
N ARG A 251 -12.96 19.17 -7.38
CA ARG A 251 -13.16 20.62 -7.50
C ARG A 251 -14.46 21.11 -6.86
N GLN A 252 -15.50 20.27 -6.83
CA GLN A 252 -16.74 20.56 -6.11
C GLN A 252 -16.62 20.39 -4.58
N GLY A 253 -15.43 20.03 -4.07
CA GLY A 253 -15.20 19.84 -2.64
C GLY A 253 -15.57 18.46 -2.10
N VAL A 254 -15.82 17.48 -2.98
CA VAL A 254 -16.01 16.08 -2.58
C VAL A 254 -14.69 15.53 -2.04
N ASP A 255 -14.71 15.10 -0.78
CA ASP A 255 -13.54 14.60 -0.06
C ASP A 255 -13.66 13.12 0.33
N ARG A 256 -14.85 12.53 0.14
CA ARG A 256 -15.17 11.13 0.42
C ARG A 256 -15.85 10.46 -0.79
N LEU A 257 -15.33 9.31 -1.20
CA LEU A 257 -16.00 8.41 -2.15
C LEU A 257 -16.35 7.12 -1.42
N GLU A 258 -17.59 6.70 -1.55
CA GLU A 258 -18.12 5.47 -0.98
C GLU A 258 -18.56 4.56 -2.12
N GLU A 259 -18.00 3.35 -2.19
CA GLU A 259 -18.30 2.41 -3.25
C GLU A 259 -19.54 1.60 -2.90
N ILE A 260 -20.57 1.70 -3.72
CA ILE A 260 -21.87 1.05 -3.54
C ILE A 260 -21.94 -0.13 -4.52
N GLY A 261 -21.74 -1.34 -4.00
CA GLY A 261 -21.70 -2.57 -4.77
C GLY A 261 -20.54 -3.47 -4.34
N PRO A 262 -20.29 -4.57 -5.08
CA PRO A 262 -19.22 -5.49 -4.73
C PRO A 262 -17.85 -4.92 -5.11
N GLY A 263 -16.87 -5.05 -4.21
CA GLY A 263 -15.46 -4.76 -4.51
C GLY A 263 -14.96 -3.49 -3.82
N ASP A 264 -13.78 -3.04 -4.25
CA ASP A 264 -13.10 -1.84 -3.75
C ASP A 264 -12.31 -1.13 -4.87
N VAL A 265 -12.70 -1.35 -6.13
CA VAL A 265 -11.95 -0.89 -7.31
C VAL A 265 -12.02 0.62 -7.42
N LEU A 266 -13.22 1.19 -7.27
CA LEU A 266 -13.41 2.64 -7.38
C LEU A 266 -12.82 3.38 -6.20
N THR A 267 -12.89 2.78 -5.01
CA THR A 267 -12.23 3.25 -3.79
C THR A 267 -10.73 3.36 -4.01
N LYS A 268 -10.09 2.34 -4.60
CA LYS A 268 -8.66 2.37 -4.95
C LYS A 268 -8.35 3.43 -6.01
N LEU A 269 -9.16 3.56 -7.06
CA LEU A 269 -8.96 4.59 -8.09
C LEU A 269 -9.09 6.01 -7.52
N TRP A 270 -10.03 6.23 -6.61
CA TRP A 270 -10.18 7.49 -5.86
C TRP A 270 -8.94 7.79 -5.02
N GLN A 271 -8.47 6.82 -4.23
CA GLN A 271 -7.28 6.96 -3.40
C GLN A 271 -6.03 7.27 -4.23
N VAL A 272 -5.86 6.63 -5.39
CA VAL A 272 -4.76 6.94 -6.32
C VAL A 272 -4.91 8.35 -6.86
N THR A 273 -6.08 8.72 -7.37
CA THR A 273 -6.31 10.04 -8.00
C THR A 273 -6.06 11.18 -7.01
N ARG A 274 -6.46 11.03 -5.75
CA ARG A 274 -6.25 12.03 -4.69
C ARG A 274 -4.78 12.29 -4.33
N LYS A 275 -3.85 11.41 -4.72
CA LYS A 275 -2.41 11.63 -4.53
C LYS A 275 -1.84 12.68 -5.50
N TYR A 276 -2.60 13.03 -6.53
CA TYR A 276 -2.18 13.96 -7.56
C TYR A 276 -2.89 15.30 -7.40
N PRO A 277 -2.21 16.43 -7.64
CA PRO A 277 -2.86 17.72 -7.67
C PRO A 277 -3.94 17.71 -8.75
N VAL A 278 -5.08 18.32 -8.45
CA VAL A 278 -6.13 18.56 -9.45
C VAL A 278 -5.67 19.74 -10.27
N PRO A 279 -5.38 19.58 -11.58
CA PRO A 279 -5.02 20.71 -12.42
C PRO A 279 -6.17 21.73 -12.44
N ASP A 280 -5.83 23.01 -12.51
CA ASP A 280 -6.79 24.05 -12.85
C ASP A 280 -7.46 23.71 -14.19
N GLU A 281 -8.76 24.01 -14.31
CA GLU A 281 -9.46 23.74 -15.56
C GLU A 281 -8.85 24.59 -16.68
N PRO A 282 -8.42 23.99 -17.81
CA PRO A 282 -8.15 24.78 -18.99
C PRO A 282 -9.44 25.52 -19.38
N ALA A 283 -9.33 26.81 -19.70
CA ALA A 283 -10.45 27.65 -20.06
C ALA A 283 -11.31 26.95 -21.14
N GLN A 284 -12.57 26.68 -20.83
CA GLN A 284 -13.50 26.13 -21.79
C GLN A 284 -13.66 27.08 -22.98
N VAL A 285 -13.56 26.54 -24.19
CA VAL A 285 -14.01 27.23 -25.41
C VAL A 285 -15.53 27.45 -25.27
N PRO A 286 -16.07 28.66 -25.52
CA PRO A 286 -17.47 28.97 -25.21
C PRO A 286 -18.42 28.16 -26.10
N GLY A 287 -19.32 27.37 -25.50
CA GLY A 287 -20.31 26.63 -26.29
C GLY A 287 -21.14 25.56 -25.58
N ALA A 288 -21.58 25.77 -24.34
CA ALA A 288 -22.77 25.09 -23.79
C ALA A 288 -23.15 25.77 -22.47
N ALA A 289 -24.37 26.30 -22.39
CA ALA A 289 -24.88 27.00 -21.21
C ALA A 289 -25.03 26.05 -20.01
N SER A 290 -24.50 26.45 -18.86
CA SER A 290 -24.78 25.80 -17.57
C SER A 290 -26.11 26.31 -17.01
N PRO A 291 -26.93 25.47 -16.36
CA PRO A 291 -28.01 25.96 -15.52
C PRO A 291 -27.46 26.31 -14.13
N ASP A 292 -27.75 27.54 -13.68
CA ASP A 292 -27.46 28.03 -12.33
C ASP A 292 -28.23 27.22 -11.26
N VAL A 293 -27.54 26.86 -10.17
CA VAL A 293 -28.16 26.41 -8.92
C VAL A 293 -27.99 27.53 -7.88
N PRO A 294 -29.05 27.93 -7.16
CA PRO A 294 -29.05 29.16 -6.38
C PRO A 294 -28.29 29.03 -5.05
N THR A 295 -27.20 29.78 -4.89
CA THR A 295 -26.56 30.02 -3.60
C THR A 295 -27.38 30.99 -2.75
N ARG A 296 -27.76 30.53 -1.56
CA ARG A 296 -28.48 31.29 -0.52
C ARG A 296 -27.56 32.36 0.08
N ALA A 297 -28.04 33.60 0.06
CA ALA A 297 -27.33 34.79 0.48
C ALA A 297 -27.03 34.84 2.00
N ALA A 298 -25.83 35.31 2.34
CA ALA A 298 -25.52 35.93 3.63
C ALA A 298 -24.72 37.21 3.38
N SER A 299 -25.28 38.35 3.81
CA SER A 299 -24.72 39.70 3.67
C SER A 299 -23.47 39.92 4.54
N PRO A 300 -22.56 40.83 4.13
CA PRO A 300 -21.33 41.12 4.86
C PRO A 300 -21.53 42.21 5.93
N ALA A 301 -20.73 42.13 7.00
CA ALA A 301 -20.50 43.20 7.97
C ALA A 301 -18.98 43.47 8.11
N PRO A 302 -18.57 44.68 8.52
CA PRO A 302 -17.42 45.36 7.94
C PRO A 302 -16.07 45.11 8.64
N VAL A 303 -15.02 45.31 7.84
CA VAL A 303 -13.60 45.29 8.19
C VAL A 303 -13.26 46.40 9.18
N ALA A 304 -12.60 46.03 10.28
CA ALA A 304 -11.97 46.96 11.22
C ALA A 304 -10.44 46.83 11.16
N ALA A 305 -9.79 47.97 11.34
CA ALA A 305 -8.42 48.30 10.95
C ALA A 305 -7.31 47.58 11.73
N ALA A 306 -6.17 47.43 11.04
CA ALA A 306 -4.91 46.88 11.51
C ALA A 306 -4.24 47.74 12.59
N VAL A 307 -3.62 47.08 13.57
CA VAL A 307 -2.69 47.64 14.57
C VAL A 307 -1.27 47.16 14.22
N PRO A 308 -0.24 48.02 14.22
CA PRO A 308 1.08 47.66 13.72
C PRO A 308 1.92 46.90 14.77
N ALA A 309 2.47 45.74 14.39
CA ALA A 309 3.41 44.99 15.21
C ALA A 309 4.83 45.59 15.11
N GLN A 310 5.39 46.00 16.26
CA GLN A 310 6.77 46.45 16.41
C GLN A 310 7.75 45.27 16.34
N ARG A 311 8.83 45.45 15.55
CA ARG A 311 10.00 44.56 15.51
C ARG A 311 10.88 44.76 16.75
N PRO A 312 11.40 43.70 17.39
CA PRO A 312 12.51 43.83 18.34
C PRO A 312 13.85 43.96 17.60
N ALA A 313 14.73 44.79 18.15
CA ALA A 313 16.10 45.07 17.69
C ALA A 313 17.08 43.91 17.96
N PRO A 314 18.21 43.82 17.23
CA PRO A 314 19.17 42.72 17.37
C PRO A 314 20.01 42.86 18.64
N ALA A 315 20.00 41.82 19.48
CA ALA A 315 20.91 41.70 20.62
C ALA A 315 22.29 41.25 20.15
N ARG A 316 23.32 41.86 20.74
CA ARG A 316 24.73 41.76 20.39
C ARG A 316 25.35 40.40 20.77
N GLY A 317 26.21 39.93 19.86
CA GLY A 317 27.35 39.02 20.00
C GLY A 317 27.55 38.25 21.31
N ALA A 318 27.38 36.93 21.21
CA ALA A 318 28.19 35.95 21.91
C ALA A 318 28.73 34.97 20.86
N GLU A 319 30.05 34.88 20.72
CA GLU A 319 30.67 33.88 19.84
C GLU A 319 30.34 32.46 20.36
N PRO A 320 29.88 31.51 19.52
CA PRO A 320 29.70 30.14 19.94
C PRO A 320 31.06 29.46 20.11
N SER A 321 31.29 28.87 21.27
CA SER A 321 32.44 27.99 21.51
C SER A 321 32.47 26.84 20.50
N ARG A 322 33.68 26.37 20.17
CA ARG A 322 33.90 25.23 19.26
C ARG A 322 33.32 23.95 19.88
N ALA A 323 32.06 23.64 19.58
CA ALA A 323 31.45 22.37 19.91
C ALA A 323 32.24 21.22 19.26
N SER A 324 32.49 20.16 20.02
CA SER A 324 33.09 18.91 19.51
C SER A 324 32.08 18.18 18.61
N GLY A 325 32.57 17.30 17.72
CA GLY A 325 31.68 16.55 16.81
C GLY A 325 30.58 15.75 17.52
N THR A 326 30.86 15.26 18.74
CA THR A 326 29.92 14.52 19.57
C THR A 326 28.80 15.39 20.15
N ASP A 327 29.09 16.64 20.51
CA ASP A 327 28.07 17.61 20.96
C ASP A 327 27.13 18.02 19.81
N LEU A 328 27.67 18.14 18.59
CA LEU A 328 26.87 18.40 17.40
C LEU A 328 25.99 17.20 17.00
N ALA A 329 26.49 15.96 17.13
CA ALA A 329 25.73 14.75 16.86
C ALA A 329 24.50 14.61 17.77
N ALA A 330 24.63 15.02 19.04
CA ALA A 330 23.53 15.07 20.00
C ALA A 330 22.48 16.14 19.67
N ARG A 331 22.72 17.02 18.70
CA ARG A 331 21.76 18.04 18.24
C ARG A 331 20.99 17.63 16.99
N LEU A 332 21.33 16.51 16.36
CA LEU A 332 20.59 16.00 15.20
C LEU A 332 19.31 15.29 15.64
N GLY A 333 18.20 15.63 14.97
CA GLY A 333 16.88 15.07 15.24
C GLY A 333 16.17 15.68 16.46
N SER A 334 15.07 15.05 16.86
CA SER A 334 14.20 15.52 17.94
C SER A 334 14.80 15.20 19.32
N PRO A 335 14.96 16.20 20.22
CA PRO A 335 15.32 15.95 21.61
C PRO A 335 14.22 15.21 22.39
N GLU A 336 12.94 15.43 22.05
CA GLU A 336 11.81 14.72 22.64
C GLU A 336 11.84 13.24 22.27
N PHE A 337 12.16 12.91 21.01
CA PHE A 337 12.34 11.51 20.58
C PHE A 337 13.41 10.81 21.43
N ARG A 338 14.55 11.46 21.59
CA ARG A 338 15.64 10.93 22.42
C ARG A 338 15.23 10.75 23.88
N ALA A 339 14.48 11.69 24.45
CA ALA A 339 13.99 11.58 25.81
C ALA A 339 13.03 10.38 25.98
N ASP A 340 12.06 10.23 25.07
CA ASP A 340 11.05 9.17 25.15
C ASP A 340 11.65 7.76 25.00
N TYR A 341 12.67 7.61 24.16
CA TYR A 341 13.33 6.33 23.90
C TYR A 341 14.59 6.12 24.76
N GLY A 342 15.01 7.09 25.57
CA GLY A 342 16.23 7.02 26.39
C GLY A 342 17.53 7.00 25.59
N LEU A 343 17.61 7.77 24.51
CA LEU A 343 18.70 7.71 23.53
C LEU A 343 19.66 8.90 23.61
N ARG A 344 20.95 8.66 23.38
CA ARG A 344 21.93 9.74 23.19
C ARG A 344 21.91 10.35 21.79
N HIS A 345 21.58 9.55 20.78
CA HIS A 345 21.39 9.98 19.38
C HIS A 345 19.97 9.66 18.92
N ALA A 346 19.41 10.50 18.03
CA ALA A 346 18.12 10.23 17.37
C ALA A 346 18.30 9.16 16.28
N TYR A 347 18.74 7.98 16.68
CA TYR A 347 19.18 6.88 15.84
C TYR A 347 18.68 5.56 16.42
N LEU A 348 18.17 4.69 15.54
CA LEU A 348 17.76 3.33 15.86
C LEU A 348 18.39 2.31 14.91
N ALA A 349 18.63 1.11 15.41
CA ALA A 349 18.84 -0.06 14.57
C ALA A 349 17.50 -0.76 14.32
N GLY A 350 17.02 -0.72 13.08
CA GLY A 350 15.76 -1.35 12.69
C GLY A 350 15.83 -2.87 12.74
N SER A 351 14.67 -3.51 12.81
CA SER A 351 14.64 -4.98 12.91
C SER A 351 15.04 -5.64 11.59
N MET A 352 15.60 -6.84 11.70
CA MET A 352 15.97 -7.69 10.57
C MET A 352 15.46 -9.11 10.85
N PHE A 353 14.62 -9.61 9.95
CA PHE A 353 13.83 -10.85 10.11
C PHE A 353 14.64 -12.06 10.59
N LYS A 354 13.97 -13.05 11.22
CA LYS A 354 14.57 -14.31 11.69
C LYS A 354 15.72 -14.14 12.69
N GLY A 355 15.65 -13.12 13.55
CA GLY A 355 16.66 -12.86 14.57
C GLY A 355 18.00 -12.37 14.02
N ILE A 356 18.06 -11.88 12.76
CA ILE A 356 19.26 -11.25 12.22
C ILE A 356 19.59 -9.97 13.02
N ALA A 357 18.56 -9.19 13.38
CA ALA A 357 18.67 -8.24 14.48
C ALA A 357 18.58 -9.05 15.78
N SER A 358 19.73 -9.56 16.20
CA SER A 358 19.87 -10.56 17.26
C SER A 358 19.69 -9.97 18.66
N THR A 359 19.63 -10.84 19.65
CA THR A 359 19.69 -10.45 21.08
C THR A 359 20.96 -9.65 21.37
N ASP A 360 22.11 -10.07 20.85
CA ASP A 360 23.41 -9.44 21.10
C ASP A 360 23.46 -8.03 20.50
N LEU A 361 22.87 -7.85 19.31
CA LEU A 361 22.78 -6.55 18.64
C LEU A 361 21.93 -5.59 19.46
N VAL A 362 20.76 -6.04 19.91
CA VAL A 362 19.85 -5.23 20.72
C VAL A 362 20.48 -4.88 22.08
N VAL A 363 21.12 -5.85 22.73
CA VAL A 363 21.82 -5.64 24.02
C VAL A 363 22.95 -4.63 23.86
N ARG A 364 23.73 -4.74 22.78
CA ARG A 364 24.85 -3.81 22.54
C ARG A 364 24.35 -2.40 22.28
N MET A 365 23.31 -2.23 21.47
CA MET A 365 22.67 -0.93 21.25
C MET A 365 22.17 -0.32 22.58
N GLY A 366 21.45 -1.10 23.39
CA GLY A 366 20.93 -0.66 24.68
C GLY A 366 22.03 -0.19 25.63
N LYS A 367 23.11 -0.96 25.80
CA LYS A 367 24.27 -0.60 26.63
C LYS A 367 24.99 0.66 26.15
N ALA A 368 24.91 0.95 24.86
CA ALA A 368 25.48 2.16 24.28
C ALA A 368 24.56 3.38 24.43
N GLY A 369 23.43 3.30 25.14
CA GLY A 369 22.45 4.39 25.22
C GLY A 369 21.75 4.67 23.88
N LEU A 370 21.58 3.63 23.07
CA LEU A 370 20.83 3.61 21.81
C LEU A 370 19.77 2.51 21.90
N MET A 371 19.00 2.30 20.83
CA MET A 371 18.01 1.22 20.79
C MET A 371 18.06 0.46 19.46
N GLY A 372 17.96 -0.86 19.57
CA GLY A 372 17.72 -1.76 18.45
C GLY A 372 16.39 -2.50 18.63
N PHE A 373 15.79 -2.91 17.50
CA PHE A 373 14.58 -3.73 17.49
C PHE A 373 14.92 -5.18 17.15
N PHE A 374 14.57 -6.12 18.04
CA PHE A 374 14.80 -7.54 17.79
C PHE A 374 13.98 -8.04 16.60
N GLY A 375 14.60 -8.87 15.77
CA GLY A 375 14.04 -9.44 14.55
C GLY A 375 13.05 -10.58 14.76
N ALA A 376 11.92 -10.33 15.42
CA ALA A 376 10.93 -11.36 15.75
C ALA A 376 10.26 -12.01 14.53
N GLY A 377 10.17 -11.29 13.40
CA GLY A 377 9.51 -11.76 12.18
C GLY A 377 9.97 -13.15 11.74
N GLY A 378 9.02 -14.09 11.67
CA GLY A 378 9.23 -15.47 11.24
C GLY A 378 9.75 -16.43 12.32
N LEU A 379 9.97 -15.99 13.56
CA LEU A 379 10.28 -16.87 14.68
C LEU A 379 9.01 -17.42 15.35
N LYS A 380 9.11 -18.55 16.04
CA LYS A 380 8.01 -19.09 16.86
C LYS A 380 7.87 -18.30 18.16
N LEU A 381 6.69 -18.31 18.77
CA LEU A 381 6.43 -17.60 20.04
C LEU A 381 7.41 -17.96 21.15
N ALA A 382 7.79 -19.25 21.30
CA ALA A 382 8.78 -19.67 22.29
C ALA A 382 10.16 -19.04 22.04
N GLU A 383 10.59 -18.95 20.79
CA GLU A 383 11.87 -18.31 20.41
C GLU A 383 11.83 -16.80 20.68
N ILE A 384 10.67 -16.16 20.47
CA ILE A 384 10.44 -14.75 20.79
C ILE A 384 10.49 -14.53 22.31
N GLU A 385 9.88 -15.42 23.10
CA GLU A 385 9.89 -15.37 24.57
C GLU A 385 11.32 -15.53 25.12
N ASP A 386 12.07 -16.51 24.62
CA ASP A 386 13.46 -16.72 24.98
C ASP A 386 14.33 -15.49 24.66
N ALA A 387 14.11 -14.86 23.50
CA ALA A 387 14.81 -13.65 23.10
C ALA A 387 14.52 -12.46 24.03
N ILE A 388 13.26 -12.24 24.42
CA ILE A 388 12.88 -11.19 25.38
C ILE A 388 13.63 -11.39 26.70
N GLN A 389 13.65 -12.62 27.21
CA GLN A 389 14.34 -12.92 28.47
C GLN A 389 15.86 -12.77 28.34
N ALA A 390 16.45 -13.18 27.21
CA ALA A 390 17.88 -13.04 26.95
C ALA A 390 18.29 -11.57 26.85
N ILE A 391 17.52 -10.73 26.14
CA ILE A 391 17.76 -9.29 26.05
C ILE A 391 17.70 -8.65 27.44
N ARG A 392 16.68 -8.99 28.24
CA ARG A 392 16.54 -8.49 29.61
C ARG A 392 17.66 -8.92 30.55
N ARG A 393 18.19 -10.13 30.40
CA ARG A 393 19.37 -10.57 31.16
C ARG A 393 20.64 -9.86 30.69
N GLY A 394 20.73 -9.56 29.40
CA GLY A 394 21.87 -8.87 28.81
C GLY A 394 21.92 -7.39 29.14
N LEU A 395 20.75 -6.74 29.24
CA LEU A 395 20.56 -5.37 29.69
C LEU A 395 20.47 -5.31 31.23
N GLY A 396 20.80 -4.16 31.82
CA GLY A 396 20.70 -3.94 33.25
C GLY A 396 19.32 -3.42 33.64
N THR A 397 19.26 -2.70 34.76
CA THR A 397 18.05 -1.99 35.18
C THR A 397 18.03 -0.60 34.54
N GLY A 398 17.17 -0.39 33.55
CA GLY A 398 16.85 0.94 33.02
C GLY A 398 17.11 1.12 31.52
N GLU A 399 17.88 0.26 30.86
CA GLU A 399 18.03 0.32 29.41
C GLU A 399 16.78 -0.20 28.67
N GLY A 400 16.28 0.57 27.71
CA GLY A 400 15.17 0.17 26.85
C GLY A 400 15.60 -0.74 25.71
N PHE A 401 14.69 -1.58 25.24
CA PHE A 401 14.83 -2.33 23.98
C PHE A 401 13.52 -2.36 23.22
N GLY A 402 13.61 -2.63 21.92
CA GLY A 402 12.46 -2.78 21.04
C GLY A 402 12.30 -4.20 20.51
N MET A 403 11.06 -4.57 20.18
CA MET A 403 10.73 -5.82 19.49
C MET A 403 10.02 -5.52 18.17
N ASN A 404 10.32 -6.27 17.11
CA ASN A 404 9.51 -6.20 15.90
C ASN A 404 8.11 -6.78 16.15
N LEU A 405 7.08 -6.12 15.63
CA LEU A 405 5.74 -6.67 15.50
C LEU A 405 5.38 -6.64 14.02
N LEU A 406 5.33 -7.82 13.40
CA LEU A 406 5.01 -7.98 11.99
C LEU A 406 3.50 -8.19 11.84
N TYR A 407 2.90 -7.55 10.83
CA TYR A 407 1.50 -7.78 10.48
C TYR A 407 1.20 -9.27 10.24
N GLY A 408 0.15 -9.77 10.90
CA GLY A 408 -0.32 -11.14 10.72
C GLY A 408 -1.20 -11.26 9.48
N PHE A 409 -0.71 -11.93 8.44
CA PHE A 409 -1.49 -12.20 7.22
C PHE A 409 -2.56 -13.31 7.37
N ASP A 410 -2.73 -13.91 8.57
CA ASP A 410 -3.50 -15.14 8.74
C ASP A 410 -4.64 -15.10 9.80
N GLU A 411 -5.54 -16.06 9.65
CA GLU A 411 -6.69 -16.36 10.53
C GLU A 411 -6.28 -17.02 11.86
N ASN A 412 -5.00 -17.37 12.06
CA ASN A 412 -4.53 -18.14 13.21
C ASN A 412 -4.25 -17.28 14.44
N GLY A 413 -4.26 -15.96 14.30
CA GLY A 413 -4.10 -15.04 15.43
C GLY A 413 -2.65 -14.85 15.90
N LEU A 414 -1.64 -15.16 15.08
CA LEU A 414 -0.23 -15.02 15.47
C LEU A 414 0.14 -13.60 15.95
N GLU A 415 -0.40 -12.57 15.30
CA GLU A 415 -0.21 -11.18 15.73
C GLU A 415 -0.76 -10.95 17.13
N ARG A 416 -1.98 -11.44 17.40
CA ARG A 416 -2.61 -11.36 18.73
C ARG A 416 -1.76 -12.08 19.76
N ASP A 417 -1.33 -13.31 19.49
CA ASP A 417 -0.57 -14.10 20.46
C ASP A 417 0.81 -13.49 20.73
N THR A 418 1.41 -12.84 19.73
CA THR A 418 2.65 -12.06 19.89
C THR A 418 2.41 -10.83 20.77
N VAL A 419 1.28 -10.13 20.57
CA VAL A 419 0.86 -9.01 21.44
C VAL A 419 0.63 -9.47 22.88
N GLU A 420 -0.02 -10.61 23.10
CA GLU A 420 -0.19 -11.19 24.45
C GLU A 420 1.16 -11.43 25.11
N LEU A 421 2.09 -12.03 24.37
CA LEU A 421 3.44 -12.30 24.88
C LEU A 421 4.16 -10.99 25.24
N TYR A 422 4.05 -9.95 24.41
CA TYR A 422 4.65 -8.64 24.67
C TYR A 422 4.02 -7.94 25.87
N LEU A 423 2.71 -8.04 26.06
CA LEU A 423 2.03 -7.51 27.24
C LEU A 423 2.42 -8.28 28.51
N LYS A 424 2.44 -9.61 28.45
CA LYS A 424 2.88 -10.50 29.55
C LYS A 424 4.28 -10.15 30.03
N HIS A 425 5.18 -9.90 29.09
CA HIS A 425 6.56 -9.52 29.39
C HIS A 425 6.77 -8.02 29.48
N ASP A 426 5.74 -7.18 29.51
CA ASP A 426 5.90 -5.73 29.60
C ASP A 426 6.93 -5.12 28.61
N VAL A 427 6.89 -5.56 27.36
CA VAL A 427 7.65 -4.96 26.27
C VAL A 427 7.06 -3.57 26.01
N ARG A 428 7.91 -2.53 26.07
CA ARG A 428 7.50 -1.13 26.01
C ARG A 428 7.63 -0.49 24.64
N HIS A 429 8.45 -1.04 23.74
CA HIS A 429 8.68 -0.48 22.41
C HIS A 429 8.51 -1.57 21.35
N VAL A 430 7.69 -1.29 20.33
CA VAL A 430 7.60 -2.14 19.14
C VAL A 430 7.84 -1.36 17.86
N GLU A 431 8.51 -2.01 16.91
CA GLU A 431 8.56 -1.59 15.52
C GLU A 431 7.45 -2.34 14.77
N ALA A 432 6.38 -1.63 14.42
CA ALA A 432 5.26 -2.18 13.65
C ALA A 432 5.59 -2.11 12.16
N ALA A 433 5.71 -3.26 11.50
CA ALA A 433 6.12 -3.36 10.10
C ALA A 433 5.15 -4.21 9.26
N ALA A 434 5.10 -3.92 7.95
CA ALA A 434 4.26 -4.59 6.95
C ALA A 434 2.75 -4.47 7.16
N TYR A 435 2.28 -3.49 7.95
CA TYR A 435 0.86 -3.23 8.18
C TYR A 435 0.21 -2.53 6.98
N PRO A 436 -0.81 -3.13 6.32
CA PRO A 436 -1.60 -2.43 5.31
C PRO A 436 -2.66 -1.50 5.92
N HIS A 437 -3.02 -1.73 7.19
CA HIS A 437 -3.97 -0.94 7.99
C HIS A 437 -3.72 -1.20 9.49
N VAL A 438 -4.28 -0.37 10.37
CA VAL A 438 -4.21 -0.57 11.83
C VAL A 438 -5.13 -1.72 12.26
N THR A 439 -4.64 -2.60 13.13
CA THR A 439 -5.35 -3.80 13.61
C THR A 439 -5.75 -3.68 15.08
N ALA A 440 -6.73 -4.47 15.52
CA ALA A 440 -7.13 -4.51 16.93
C ALA A 440 -6.01 -4.98 17.89
N PRO A 441 -5.20 -6.03 17.58
CA PRO A 441 -4.06 -6.40 18.42
C PRO A 441 -3.03 -5.27 18.59
N LEU A 442 -2.71 -4.54 17.53
CA LEU A 442 -1.79 -3.41 17.60
C LEU A 442 -2.35 -2.27 18.48
N VAL A 443 -3.64 -1.94 18.33
CA VAL A 443 -4.32 -0.94 19.17
C VAL A 443 -4.30 -1.37 20.63
N ARG A 444 -4.60 -2.63 20.92
CA ARG A 444 -4.52 -3.18 22.26
C ARG A 444 -3.11 -3.05 22.84
N TYR A 445 -2.09 -3.50 22.12
CA TYR A 445 -0.69 -3.35 22.55
C TYR A 445 -0.37 -1.90 22.91
N ARG A 446 -0.71 -0.94 22.03
CA ARG A 446 -0.40 0.48 22.21
C ARG A 446 -1.07 1.07 23.46
N PHE A 447 -2.31 0.70 23.72
CA PHE A 447 -3.16 1.41 24.68
C PHE A 447 -3.47 0.66 25.97
N THR A 448 -3.07 -0.60 26.14
CA THR A 448 -3.03 -1.21 27.48
C THR A 448 -2.13 -0.37 28.39
N GLY A 449 -2.62 0.02 29.56
CA GLY A 449 -1.97 0.93 30.51
C GLY A 449 -2.04 2.42 30.14
N ALA A 450 -2.75 2.81 29.09
CA ALA A 450 -2.98 4.21 28.77
C ALA A 450 -3.87 4.87 29.84
N HIS A 451 -3.56 6.11 30.21
CA HIS A 451 -4.26 6.84 31.27
C HIS A 451 -4.12 8.35 31.06
N ARG A 452 -4.83 9.15 31.86
CA ARG A 452 -4.58 10.59 31.98
C ARG A 452 -3.64 10.86 33.15
N ASP A 453 -2.62 11.68 32.93
CA ASP A 453 -1.69 12.09 33.99
C ASP A 453 -2.35 13.03 35.02
N SER A 454 -1.58 13.44 36.04
CA SER A 454 -2.06 14.38 37.09
C SER A 454 -2.51 15.75 36.56
N ARG A 455 -2.21 16.07 35.30
CA ARG A 455 -2.64 17.30 34.60
C ARG A 455 -3.75 17.02 33.57
N GLY A 456 -4.31 15.81 33.55
CA GLY A 456 -5.37 15.39 32.64
C GLY A 456 -4.90 15.05 31.22
N ARG A 457 -3.58 15.04 30.95
CA ARG A 457 -3.05 14.78 29.61
C ARG A 457 -3.05 13.27 29.34
N PRO A 458 -3.52 12.82 28.16
CA PRO A 458 -3.49 11.40 27.83
C PRO A 458 -2.05 10.93 27.63
N VAL A 459 -1.72 9.77 28.17
CA VAL A 459 -0.40 9.14 28.12
C VAL A 459 -0.57 7.67 27.73
N ALA A 460 0.13 7.23 26.70
CA ALA A 460 0.31 5.82 26.38
C ALA A 460 1.68 5.36 26.89
N VAL A 461 1.70 4.30 27.69
CA VAL A 461 2.92 3.77 28.34
C VAL A 461 3.71 2.79 27.47
N ARG A 462 3.23 2.50 26.25
CA ARG A 462 3.87 1.61 25.27
C ARG A 462 4.00 2.34 23.96
N HIS A 463 5.17 2.28 23.34
CA HIS A 463 5.52 3.00 22.12
C HIS A 463 5.40 2.09 20.90
N VAL A 464 4.82 2.65 19.83
CA VAL A 464 4.76 2.02 18.50
C VAL A 464 5.53 2.92 17.56
N LEU A 465 6.62 2.40 17.01
CA LEU A 465 7.33 2.95 15.87
C LEU A 465 6.73 2.34 14.60
N ALA A 466 5.92 3.09 13.87
CA ALA A 466 5.27 2.58 12.66
C ALA A 466 6.18 2.74 11.45
N LYS A 467 6.64 1.63 10.86
CA LYS A 467 7.47 1.66 9.65
C LYS A 467 6.61 1.56 8.40
N VAL A 468 6.57 2.64 7.62
CA VAL A 468 5.61 2.82 6.52
C VAL A 468 6.26 3.40 5.26
N SER A 469 5.81 2.97 4.10
CA SER A 469 6.25 3.48 2.79
C SER A 469 5.13 4.19 2.00
N ARG A 470 3.90 4.19 2.54
CA ARG A 470 2.69 4.65 1.86
C ARG A 470 1.94 5.74 2.65
N PRO A 471 1.60 6.88 2.03
CA PRO A 471 0.86 7.98 2.67
C PRO A 471 -0.44 7.57 3.39
N GLU A 472 -1.22 6.69 2.78
CA GLU A 472 -2.49 6.20 3.33
C GLU A 472 -2.30 5.35 4.61
N VAL A 473 -1.23 4.57 4.69
CA VAL A 473 -0.89 3.79 5.89
C VAL A 473 -0.37 4.73 6.97
N ALA A 474 0.55 5.65 6.60
CA ALA A 474 1.06 6.67 7.52
C ALA A 474 -0.09 7.48 8.16
N THR A 475 -1.08 7.89 7.36
CA THR A 475 -2.26 8.61 7.84
C THR A 475 -3.01 7.81 8.91
N ALA A 476 -3.26 6.51 8.69
CA ALA A 476 -3.96 5.67 9.66
C ALA A 476 -3.20 5.53 10.99
N PHE A 477 -1.85 5.46 10.95
CA PHE A 477 -1.02 5.41 12.14
C PHE A 477 -0.90 6.75 12.87
N MET A 478 -0.95 7.86 12.12
CA MET A 478 -0.93 9.23 12.66
C MET A 478 -2.28 9.67 13.22
N SER A 479 -3.36 8.94 12.94
CA SER A 479 -4.69 9.20 13.49
C SER A 479 -4.93 8.44 14.81
N PRO A 480 -5.95 8.81 15.59
CA PRO A 480 -6.40 8.00 16.72
C PRO A 480 -6.93 6.64 16.25
N PRO A 481 -6.93 5.62 17.12
CA PRO A 481 -7.53 4.33 16.79
C PRO A 481 -9.02 4.51 16.44
N PRO A 482 -9.56 3.76 15.45
CA PRO A 482 -10.98 3.85 15.11
C PRO A 482 -11.88 3.51 16.29
N GLU A 483 -12.93 4.31 16.52
CA GLU A 483 -13.89 4.11 17.62
C GLU A 483 -14.49 2.69 17.66
N PRO A 484 -14.88 2.06 16.52
CA PRO A 484 -15.40 0.69 16.55
C PRO A 484 -14.37 -0.34 17.06
N VAL A 485 -13.08 -0.09 16.87
CA VAL A 485 -12.00 -0.95 17.37
C VAL A 485 -11.87 -0.79 18.88
N LEU A 486 -11.86 0.45 19.39
CA LEU A 486 -11.82 0.71 20.84
C LEU A 486 -13.02 0.10 21.57
N ARG A 487 -14.23 0.32 21.05
CA ARG A 487 -15.47 -0.21 21.63
C ARG A 487 -15.42 -1.73 21.76
N ARG A 488 -15.01 -2.42 20.69
CA ARG A 488 -14.87 -3.88 20.67
C ARG A 488 -13.82 -4.40 21.66
N LEU A 489 -12.71 -3.68 21.83
CA LEU A 489 -11.69 -4.04 22.81
C LEU A 489 -12.20 -3.88 24.25
N VAL A 490 -12.99 -2.84 24.53
CA VAL A 490 -13.62 -2.64 25.84
C VAL A 490 -14.69 -3.70 26.13
N GLU A 491 -15.56 -4.01 25.15
CA GLU A 491 -16.59 -5.06 25.27
C GLU A 491 -15.99 -6.44 25.57
N ARG A 492 -14.77 -6.71 25.07
CA ARG A 492 -14.05 -7.97 25.31
C ARG A 492 -13.21 -7.96 26.60
N GLY A 493 -13.17 -6.85 27.33
CA GLY A 493 -12.32 -6.69 28.50
C GLY A 493 -10.82 -6.65 28.19
N GLU A 494 -10.47 -6.39 26.93
CA GLU A 494 -9.08 -6.30 26.45
C GLU A 494 -8.47 -4.91 26.68
N LEU A 495 -9.32 -3.88 26.82
CA LEU A 495 -9.00 -2.55 27.33
C LEU A 495 -10.05 -2.12 28.37
N THR A 496 -9.66 -1.27 29.32
CA THR A 496 -10.62 -0.60 30.20
C THR A 496 -11.26 0.61 29.51
N PRO A 497 -12.42 1.10 30.00
CA PRO A 497 -13.01 2.34 29.50
C PRO A 497 -12.06 3.54 29.59
N ASP A 498 -11.29 3.66 30.67
CA ASP A 498 -10.34 4.76 30.89
C ASP A 498 -9.16 4.69 29.89
N GLU A 499 -8.67 3.47 29.61
CA GLU A 499 -7.64 3.24 28.59
C GLU A 499 -8.15 3.65 27.20
N ALA A 500 -9.37 3.26 26.85
CA ALA A 500 -10.00 3.60 25.58
C ALA A 500 -10.27 5.11 25.44
N GLU A 501 -10.67 5.78 26.52
CA GLU A 501 -10.86 7.23 26.52
C GLU A 501 -9.53 7.98 26.28
N ALA A 502 -8.46 7.57 26.97
CA ALA A 502 -7.13 8.12 26.74
C ALA A 502 -6.65 7.84 25.30
N ALA A 503 -6.89 6.63 24.80
CA ALA A 503 -6.51 6.20 23.46
C ALA A 503 -7.16 7.04 22.35
N ALA A 504 -8.42 7.43 22.49
CA ALA A 504 -9.15 8.24 21.52
C ALA A 504 -8.51 9.64 21.29
N SER A 505 -7.66 10.10 22.21
CA SER A 505 -6.97 11.39 22.15
C SER A 505 -5.49 11.29 21.76
N LEU A 506 -5.01 10.10 21.37
CA LEU A 506 -3.61 9.83 21.05
C LEU A 506 -3.50 9.20 19.66
N PRO A 507 -2.42 9.45 18.91
CA PRO A 507 -2.19 8.73 17.67
C PRO A 507 -1.87 7.26 17.97
N VAL A 508 -2.26 6.37 17.05
CA VAL A 508 -1.87 4.94 17.11
C VAL A 508 -0.35 4.82 17.19
N SER A 509 0.38 5.68 16.45
CA SER A 509 1.82 5.81 16.54
C SER A 509 2.22 7.29 16.62
N GLN A 510 2.95 7.62 17.68
CA GLN A 510 3.58 8.94 17.83
C GLN A 510 4.82 9.09 16.94
N ASP A 511 5.41 7.98 16.50
CA ASP A 511 6.69 7.92 15.82
C ASP A 511 6.56 7.11 14.51
N VAL A 512 6.54 7.81 13.38
CA VAL A 512 6.39 7.19 12.07
C VAL A 512 7.74 7.17 11.37
N CYS A 513 8.24 5.98 11.05
CA CYS A 513 9.46 5.80 10.28
C CYS A 513 9.13 5.62 8.79
N VAL A 514 9.56 6.57 7.96
CA VAL A 514 9.39 6.51 6.53
C VAL A 514 10.43 5.56 5.94
N GLU A 515 9.97 4.47 5.33
CA GLU A 515 10.81 3.50 4.66
C GLU A 515 10.84 3.74 3.15
N ALA A 516 11.95 4.35 2.71
CA ALA A 516 12.28 4.52 1.30
C ALA A 516 12.85 3.20 0.72
N ASP A 517 13.69 3.27 -0.32
CA ASP A 517 14.35 2.09 -0.86
C ASP A 517 15.26 1.42 0.19
N SER A 518 14.91 0.19 0.58
CA SER A 518 15.50 -0.53 1.71
C SER A 518 15.76 -2.01 1.37
N ALA A 519 16.46 -2.70 2.27
CA ALA A 519 16.70 -4.14 2.17
C ALA A 519 15.43 -4.94 2.47
N GLY A 520 15.26 -6.10 1.83
CA GLY A 520 14.08 -6.92 2.02
C GLY A 520 12.87 -6.29 1.33
N HIS A 521 11.68 -6.35 1.92
CA HIS A 521 10.48 -5.77 1.32
C HIS A 521 10.62 -4.25 1.19
N THR A 522 10.42 -3.76 -0.03
CA THR A 522 10.45 -2.32 -0.31
C THR A 522 9.69 -2.00 -1.59
N ASP A 523 9.12 -0.80 -1.64
CA ASP A 523 8.46 -0.25 -2.81
C ASP A 523 9.44 0.49 -3.75
N GLY A 524 10.73 0.51 -3.41
CA GLY A 524 11.78 1.17 -4.22
C GLY A 524 11.61 2.70 -4.32
N ARG A 525 11.02 3.32 -3.30
CA ARG A 525 10.67 4.75 -3.32
C ARG A 525 11.88 5.61 -2.98
N SER A 526 11.98 6.76 -3.64
CA SER A 526 13.00 7.76 -3.33
C SER A 526 12.66 8.50 -2.03
N PRO A 527 13.61 8.67 -1.09
CA PRO A 527 13.38 9.43 0.13
C PRO A 527 13.08 10.91 -0.15
N TYR A 528 13.61 11.46 -1.25
CA TYR A 528 13.43 12.88 -1.62
C TYR A 528 12.00 13.23 -2.03
N GLY A 529 11.24 12.27 -2.56
CA GLY A 529 9.82 12.45 -2.84
C GLY A 529 8.94 12.01 -1.66
N LEU A 530 9.36 10.96 -0.95
CA LEU A 530 8.54 10.35 0.09
C LEU A 530 8.55 11.14 1.41
N MET A 531 9.72 11.62 1.86
CA MET A 531 9.84 12.34 3.14
C MET A 531 8.99 13.61 3.20
N PRO A 532 9.05 14.55 2.22
CA PRO A 532 8.23 15.76 2.28
C PRO A 532 6.73 15.50 2.37
N ALA A 533 6.23 14.50 1.62
CA ALA A 533 4.83 14.11 1.66
C ALA A 533 4.41 13.58 3.05
N MET A 534 5.27 12.80 3.71
CA MET A 534 5.02 12.26 5.04
C MET A 534 5.07 13.34 6.12
N LEU A 535 5.94 14.34 5.97
CA LEU A 535 6.01 15.49 6.88
C LEU A 535 4.78 16.38 6.75
N GLU A 536 4.27 16.60 5.54
CA GLU A 536 3.01 17.32 5.33
C GLU A 536 1.83 16.59 6.00
N LEU A 537 1.79 15.25 5.90
CA LEU A 537 0.78 14.44 6.58
C LEU A 537 0.86 14.56 8.09
N ARG A 538 2.07 14.51 8.67
CA ARG A 538 2.29 14.75 10.11
C ARG A 538 1.74 16.11 10.52
N ASP A 539 2.09 17.15 9.78
CA ASP A 539 1.66 18.52 10.11
C ASP A 539 0.14 18.65 10.01
N ARG A 540 -0.49 18.00 9.02
CA ARG A 540 -1.95 17.93 8.92
C ARG A 540 -2.56 17.18 10.10
N ALA A 541 -2.05 16.00 10.44
CA ALA A 541 -2.56 15.19 11.55
C ALA A 541 -2.48 15.94 12.89
N ASN A 542 -1.35 16.59 13.18
CA ASN A 542 -1.18 17.42 14.38
C ASN A 542 -2.20 18.57 14.43
N ARG A 543 -2.46 19.26 13.30
CA ARG A 543 -3.48 20.32 13.23
C ARG A 543 -4.91 19.78 13.40
N THR A 544 -5.21 18.64 12.77
CA THR A 544 -6.56 18.06 12.77
C THR A 544 -6.94 17.51 14.14
N HIS A 545 -6.01 16.84 14.83
CA HIS A 545 -6.31 16.14 16.08
C HIS A 545 -5.89 16.90 17.34
N GLY A 546 -5.08 17.95 17.23
CA GLY A 546 -4.69 18.80 18.36
C GLY A 546 -3.91 18.05 19.45
N TYR A 547 -3.04 17.12 19.07
CA TYR A 547 -2.29 16.29 20.01
C TYR A 547 -1.42 17.12 20.97
N ALA A 548 -1.32 16.67 22.22
CA ALA A 548 -0.53 17.34 23.25
C ALA A 548 0.99 17.33 22.97
N GLY A 549 1.47 16.36 22.17
CA GLY A 549 2.84 16.29 21.68
C GLY A 549 2.85 16.03 20.17
N PRO A 550 3.85 16.56 19.43
CA PRO A 550 3.89 16.42 17.98
C PRO A 550 4.18 14.97 17.58
N ILE A 551 3.47 14.46 16.58
CA ILE A 551 3.90 13.25 15.87
C ILE A 551 5.28 13.52 15.28
N ARG A 552 6.18 12.55 15.36
CA ARG A 552 7.55 12.62 14.86
C ARG A 552 7.71 11.71 13.65
N VAL A 553 8.45 12.17 12.65
CA VAL A 553 8.67 11.46 11.38
C VAL A 553 10.15 11.21 11.20
N GLY A 554 10.56 9.95 11.23
CA GLY A 554 11.93 9.53 10.97
C GLY A 554 12.12 9.00 9.55
N ALA A 555 13.38 8.75 9.19
CA ALA A 555 13.76 8.26 7.86
C ALA A 555 14.50 6.92 7.94
N SER A 556 14.26 6.05 6.97
CA SER A 556 15.00 4.80 6.74
C SER A 556 15.09 4.48 5.24
N GLY A 557 16.01 3.59 4.89
CA GLY A 557 16.34 3.27 3.48
C GLY A 557 17.46 4.16 2.93
N GLY A 558 18.50 3.56 2.35
CA GLY A 558 19.65 4.28 1.78
C GLY A 558 20.65 4.90 2.78
N LEU A 559 20.46 4.73 4.09
CA LEU A 559 21.27 5.37 5.13
C LEU A 559 22.58 4.62 5.43
N GLY A 560 23.52 4.68 4.48
CA GLY A 560 24.82 4.01 4.56
C GLY A 560 26.03 4.91 4.76
N ALA A 561 25.87 6.23 4.66
CA ALA A 561 26.98 7.18 4.73
C ALA A 561 26.56 8.45 5.50
N PRO A 562 27.51 9.20 6.08
CA PRO A 562 27.24 10.46 6.78
C PRO A 562 26.42 11.46 5.96
N GLU A 563 26.67 11.56 4.66
CA GLU A 563 25.95 12.45 3.75
C GLU A 563 24.49 12.05 3.58
N ALA A 564 24.20 10.74 3.56
CA ALA A 564 22.83 10.24 3.46
C ALA A 564 22.04 10.51 4.75
N VAL A 565 22.69 10.32 5.91
CA VAL A 565 22.10 10.64 7.22
C VAL A 565 21.89 12.15 7.37
N ALA A 566 22.88 12.96 6.99
CA ALA A 566 22.77 14.42 6.94
C ALA A 566 21.62 14.88 6.03
N ALA A 567 21.47 14.27 4.85
CA ALA A 567 20.39 14.57 3.92
C ALA A 567 19.01 14.24 4.51
N ALA A 568 18.88 13.13 5.24
CA ALA A 568 17.62 12.79 5.92
C ALA A 568 17.22 13.86 6.96
N PHE A 569 18.17 14.35 7.76
CA PHE A 569 17.90 15.44 8.70
C PHE A 569 17.58 16.77 8.00
N VAL A 570 18.23 17.07 6.87
CA VAL A 570 17.89 18.25 6.03
C VAL A 570 16.48 18.15 5.47
N LEU A 571 16.03 16.94 5.09
CA LEU A 571 14.66 16.70 4.66
C LEU A 571 13.64 16.87 5.80
N GLY A 572 14.07 16.95 7.06
CA GLY A 572 13.21 17.18 8.22
C GLY A 572 12.94 15.93 9.06
N ALA A 573 13.78 14.89 8.95
CA ALA A 573 13.65 13.70 9.80
C ALA A 573 13.91 14.03 11.28
N ASP A 574 13.03 13.57 12.15
CA ASP A 574 13.16 13.67 13.61
C ASP A 574 14.13 12.62 14.18
N PHE A 575 14.33 11.51 13.46
CA PHE A 575 15.27 10.43 13.79
C PHE A 575 15.59 9.61 12.54
N VAL A 576 16.61 8.77 12.62
CA VAL A 576 16.99 7.85 11.53
C VAL A 576 16.99 6.40 11.98
N VAL A 577 16.68 5.49 11.06
CA VAL A 577 16.71 4.04 11.30
C VAL A 577 17.54 3.37 10.22
N THR A 578 18.54 2.59 10.64
CA THR A 578 19.40 1.84 9.71
C THR A 578 19.08 0.35 9.75
N GLY A 579 19.37 -0.36 8.66
CA GLY A 579 19.12 -1.79 8.52
C GLY A 579 20.33 -2.51 7.92
N SER A 580 20.55 -2.36 6.61
CA SER A 580 21.60 -3.11 5.89
C SER A 580 22.95 -3.05 6.58
N VAL A 581 23.42 -1.84 6.95
CA VAL A 581 24.74 -1.64 7.61
C VAL A 581 24.89 -2.47 8.88
N ASN A 582 23.81 -2.62 9.65
CA ASN A 582 23.81 -3.36 10.91
C ASN A 582 23.94 -4.87 10.68
N GLN A 583 23.52 -5.39 9.53
CA GLN A 583 23.65 -6.82 9.20
C GLN A 583 25.11 -7.26 9.04
N CYS A 584 26.01 -6.32 8.70
CA CYS A 584 27.45 -6.57 8.58
C CYS A 584 28.20 -6.29 9.90
N SER A 585 27.48 -6.14 11.01
CA SER A 585 28.10 -6.02 12.34
C SER A 585 28.49 -7.38 12.92
N VAL A 586 29.40 -7.36 13.89
CA VAL A 586 29.78 -8.53 14.68
C VAL A 586 28.56 -9.15 15.36
N GLU A 587 27.68 -8.32 15.90
CA GLU A 587 26.54 -8.76 16.70
C GLU A 587 25.39 -9.35 15.89
N ALA A 588 25.28 -9.06 14.59
CA ALA A 588 24.17 -9.53 13.77
C ALA A 588 24.04 -11.07 13.74
N GLY A 589 22.81 -11.56 13.85
CA GLY A 589 22.46 -13.00 13.87
C GLY A 589 22.44 -13.63 12.48
N THR A 590 23.56 -13.54 11.76
CA THR A 590 23.76 -14.20 10.46
C THR A 590 25.17 -14.80 10.39
N SER A 591 25.41 -15.67 9.41
CA SER A 591 26.69 -16.36 9.30
C SER A 591 27.84 -15.41 9.01
N ASP A 592 29.04 -15.78 9.48
CA ASP A 592 30.27 -15.06 9.17
C ASP A 592 30.51 -14.94 7.66
N GLU A 593 30.17 -15.98 6.89
CA GLU A 593 30.27 -15.97 5.43
C GLU A 593 29.37 -14.90 4.80
N VAL A 594 28.13 -14.73 5.31
CA VAL A 594 27.24 -13.64 4.87
C VAL A 594 27.83 -12.28 5.26
N LYS A 595 28.35 -12.13 6.47
CA LYS A 595 28.98 -10.86 6.92
C LYS A 595 30.19 -10.50 6.05
N ASP A 596 31.01 -11.48 5.69
CA ASP A 596 32.14 -11.31 4.76
C ASP A 596 31.68 -10.91 3.35
N MET A 597 30.59 -11.52 2.85
CA MET A 597 29.99 -11.12 1.57
C MET A 597 29.49 -9.67 1.61
N LEU A 598 28.77 -9.29 2.67
CA LEU A 598 28.24 -7.94 2.85
C LEU A 598 29.35 -6.88 2.87
N ALA A 599 30.48 -7.17 3.53
CA ALA A 599 31.64 -6.27 3.62
C ALA A 599 32.30 -6.00 2.26
N GLY A 600 32.11 -6.91 1.28
CA GLY A 600 32.66 -6.80 -0.07
C GLY A 600 31.69 -6.27 -1.13
N LEU A 601 30.48 -5.85 -0.75
CA LEU A 601 29.50 -5.28 -1.68
C LEU A 601 29.83 -3.83 -2.04
N ASP A 602 29.54 -3.47 -3.28
CA ASP A 602 29.50 -2.09 -3.75
C ASP A 602 28.04 -1.59 -3.89
N VAL A 603 27.83 -0.31 -4.17
CA VAL A 603 26.51 0.34 -4.22
C VAL A 603 25.59 -0.33 -5.25
N GLN A 604 26.15 -0.77 -6.38
CA GLN A 604 25.43 -1.46 -7.45
C GLN A 604 25.16 -2.94 -7.19
N ASP A 605 25.70 -3.53 -6.11
CA ASP A 605 25.71 -4.98 -5.92
C ASP A 605 24.44 -5.55 -5.26
N THR A 606 23.34 -4.80 -5.33
CA THR A 606 21.99 -5.24 -4.95
C THR A 606 21.04 -5.27 -6.15
N THR A 607 19.94 -5.99 -6.02
CA THR A 607 18.89 -6.05 -7.04
C THR A 607 17.56 -6.50 -6.42
N TYR A 608 16.48 -6.37 -7.16
CA TYR A 608 15.16 -6.83 -6.75
C TYR A 608 14.89 -8.26 -7.24
N ALA A 609 14.54 -9.14 -6.30
CA ALA A 609 14.07 -10.49 -6.55
C ALA A 609 12.60 -10.62 -6.13
N PRO A 610 11.86 -11.63 -6.63
CA PRO A 610 10.56 -11.99 -6.08
C PRO A 610 10.65 -12.27 -4.57
N ALA A 611 9.61 -11.91 -3.83
CA ALA A 611 9.43 -12.30 -2.44
C ALA A 611 8.89 -13.74 -2.37
N GLY A 612 9.28 -14.50 -1.34
CA GLY A 612 8.76 -15.85 -1.13
C GLY A 612 7.36 -15.86 -0.50
N ASP A 613 7.06 -14.84 0.29
CA ASP A 613 5.73 -14.45 0.72
C ASP A 613 5.08 -13.56 -0.35
N MET A 614 3.76 -13.71 -0.53
CA MET A 614 3.03 -13.05 -1.63
C MET A 614 3.66 -13.29 -3.02
N PHE A 615 4.35 -14.42 -3.20
CA PHE A 615 5.05 -14.79 -4.43
C PHE A 615 4.13 -14.74 -5.65
N GLU A 616 2.92 -15.27 -5.49
CA GLU A 616 1.88 -15.32 -6.53
C GLU A 616 1.42 -13.92 -6.95
N LEU A 617 1.46 -12.95 -6.04
CA LEU A 617 1.10 -11.54 -6.28
C LEU A 617 2.24 -10.73 -6.90
N GLY A 618 3.43 -11.31 -7.03
CA GLY A 618 4.60 -10.64 -7.61
C GLY A 618 5.24 -9.61 -6.68
N ALA A 619 5.08 -9.77 -5.37
CA ALA A 619 5.82 -8.98 -4.39
C ALA A 619 7.33 -9.13 -4.61
N ARG A 620 8.09 -8.09 -4.25
CA ARG A 620 9.54 -8.04 -4.47
C ARG A 620 10.29 -7.69 -3.20
N VAL A 621 11.51 -8.18 -3.11
CA VAL A 621 12.47 -7.87 -2.06
C VAL A 621 13.80 -7.41 -2.68
N GLN A 622 14.49 -6.49 -2.03
CA GLN A 622 15.84 -6.09 -2.38
C GLN A 622 16.87 -6.98 -1.68
N VAL A 623 17.78 -7.55 -2.47
CA VAL A 623 18.75 -8.57 -2.05
C VAL A 623 20.12 -8.32 -2.65
N ALA A 624 21.16 -8.87 -2.02
CA ALA A 624 22.50 -8.92 -2.59
C ALA A 624 22.51 -9.72 -3.90
N ARG A 625 23.23 -9.22 -4.91
CA ARG A 625 23.42 -9.89 -6.21
C ARG A 625 24.82 -10.44 -6.40
N LYS A 626 25.83 -9.84 -5.77
CA LYS A 626 27.22 -10.27 -5.90
C LYS A 626 27.50 -11.44 -4.97
N GLY A 627 28.19 -12.45 -5.50
CA GLY A 627 28.56 -13.64 -4.74
C GLY A 627 27.45 -14.67 -4.53
N THR A 628 26.24 -14.44 -5.04
CA THR A 628 25.10 -15.37 -5.00
C THR A 628 24.37 -15.37 -6.34
N LEU A 629 23.72 -16.49 -6.70
CA LEU A 629 22.83 -16.59 -7.86
C LEU A 629 21.35 -16.58 -7.46
N PHE A 630 21.05 -16.42 -6.16
CA PHE A 630 19.67 -16.39 -5.66
C PHE A 630 18.76 -15.44 -6.46
N PRO A 631 19.11 -14.17 -6.72
CA PRO A 631 18.18 -13.26 -7.40
C PRO A 631 17.84 -13.72 -8.82
N ALA A 632 18.82 -14.25 -9.56
CA ALA A 632 18.60 -14.78 -10.90
C ALA A 632 17.70 -16.03 -10.86
N ARG A 633 17.96 -16.94 -9.91
CA ARG A 633 17.17 -18.18 -9.72
C ARG A 633 15.75 -17.87 -9.29
N ALA A 634 15.56 -16.97 -8.33
CA ALA A 634 14.26 -16.52 -7.85
C ALA A 634 13.42 -15.88 -8.97
N ASN A 635 14.02 -14.99 -9.77
CA ASN A 635 13.35 -14.42 -10.93
C ASN A 635 12.97 -15.49 -11.97
N LYS A 636 13.84 -16.48 -12.21
CA LYS A 636 13.53 -17.60 -13.12
C LYS A 636 12.35 -18.43 -12.59
N LEU A 637 12.33 -18.77 -11.30
CA LEU A 637 11.20 -19.50 -10.69
C LEU A 637 9.88 -18.73 -10.84
N TYR A 638 9.90 -17.41 -10.63
CA TYR A 638 8.70 -16.59 -10.82
C TYR A 638 8.25 -16.52 -12.29
N GLN A 639 9.19 -16.41 -13.23
CA GLN A 639 8.87 -16.49 -14.66
C GLN A 639 8.24 -17.84 -15.02
N LEU A 640 8.78 -18.95 -14.51
CA LEU A 640 8.20 -20.28 -14.71
C LEU A 640 6.79 -20.36 -14.11
N TYR A 641 6.58 -19.85 -12.90
CA TYR A 641 5.27 -19.81 -12.27
C TYR A 641 4.22 -19.02 -13.09
N ARG A 642 4.65 -17.93 -13.74
CA ARG A 642 3.77 -17.10 -14.56
C ARG A 642 3.40 -17.73 -15.90
N ASN A 643 4.28 -18.57 -16.45
CA ASN A 643 4.16 -19.07 -17.81
C ASN A 643 3.61 -20.51 -17.90
N HIS A 644 3.51 -21.21 -16.77
CA HIS A 644 3.08 -22.61 -16.71
C HIS A 644 1.90 -22.82 -15.75
N GLY A 645 1.07 -23.84 -16.03
CA GLY A 645 -0.10 -24.21 -15.23
C GLY A 645 0.22 -25.15 -14.07
N GLY A 646 1.38 -25.79 -14.07
CA GLY A 646 1.86 -26.67 -13.00
C GLY A 646 3.30 -27.13 -13.24
N LEU A 647 3.83 -27.95 -12.32
CA LEU A 647 5.19 -28.50 -12.43
C LEU A 647 5.35 -29.45 -13.62
N ASP A 648 4.30 -30.18 -13.98
CA ASP A 648 4.30 -31.15 -15.09
C ASP A 648 4.31 -30.47 -16.47
N ASP A 649 3.97 -29.18 -16.54
CA ASP A 649 4.00 -28.38 -17.77
C ASP A 649 5.41 -27.87 -18.12
N LEU A 650 6.41 -28.12 -17.27
CA LEU A 650 7.79 -27.68 -17.49
C LEU A 650 8.49 -28.63 -18.46
N ASP A 651 9.23 -28.07 -19.43
CA ASP A 651 10.04 -28.91 -20.31
C ASP A 651 11.12 -29.67 -19.51
N PRO A 652 11.51 -30.90 -19.93
CA PRO A 652 12.42 -31.74 -19.15
C PRO A 652 13.78 -31.10 -18.83
N ALA A 653 14.29 -30.21 -19.69
CA ALA A 653 15.58 -29.58 -19.46
C ALA A 653 15.48 -28.47 -18.40
N THR A 654 14.42 -27.66 -18.44
CA THR A 654 14.11 -26.67 -17.39
C THR A 654 13.83 -27.35 -16.07
N ALA A 655 13.00 -28.40 -16.05
CA ALA A 655 12.67 -29.14 -14.84
C ALA A 655 13.93 -29.74 -14.17
N ARG A 656 14.84 -30.35 -14.96
CA ARG A 656 16.13 -30.84 -14.45
C ARG A 656 17.00 -29.71 -13.91
N THR A 657 17.04 -28.56 -14.59
CA THR A 657 17.83 -27.41 -14.12
C THR A 657 17.37 -26.94 -12.74
N VAL A 658 16.06 -26.80 -12.53
CA VAL A 658 15.51 -26.39 -11.23
C VAL A 658 15.83 -27.42 -10.14
N GLN A 659 15.58 -28.70 -10.42
CA GLN A 659 15.80 -29.78 -9.45
C GLN A 659 17.29 -29.94 -9.11
N ASP A 660 18.17 -30.00 -10.10
CA ASP A 660 19.59 -30.34 -9.88
C ASP A 660 20.41 -29.13 -9.45
N LYS A 661 20.11 -27.94 -9.97
CA LYS A 661 20.96 -26.75 -9.74
C LYS A 661 20.42 -25.83 -8.67
N TYR A 662 19.10 -25.71 -8.54
CA TYR A 662 18.48 -24.75 -7.60
C TYR A 662 18.14 -25.48 -6.31
N PHE A 663 17.29 -26.50 -6.39
CA PHE A 663 16.80 -27.21 -5.20
C PHE A 663 17.83 -28.22 -4.69
N ARG A 664 18.63 -28.79 -5.62
CA ARG A 664 19.47 -29.98 -5.41
C ARG A 664 18.68 -31.16 -4.85
N ARG A 665 17.41 -31.23 -5.25
CA ARG A 665 16.36 -32.17 -4.84
C ARG A 665 15.33 -32.27 -5.95
N SER A 666 14.69 -33.43 -6.05
CA SER A 666 13.55 -33.60 -6.94
C SER A 666 12.35 -32.76 -6.49
N PHE A 667 11.43 -32.49 -7.41
CA PHE A 667 10.17 -31.84 -7.05
C PHE A 667 9.34 -32.66 -6.08
N ALA A 668 9.40 -33.99 -6.16
CA ALA A 668 8.72 -34.90 -5.24
C ALA A 668 9.24 -34.72 -3.81
N GLU A 669 10.55 -34.76 -3.59
CA GLU A 669 11.14 -34.57 -2.25
C GLU A 669 10.80 -33.18 -1.66
N VAL A 670 10.84 -32.13 -2.49
CA VAL A 670 10.45 -30.78 -2.05
C VAL A 670 8.97 -30.72 -1.72
N TRP A 671 8.12 -31.40 -2.49
CA TRP A 671 6.70 -31.48 -2.20
C TRP A 671 6.44 -32.24 -0.90
N ASP A 672 7.09 -33.38 -0.66
CA ASP A 672 6.90 -34.17 0.56
C ASP A 672 7.23 -33.36 1.82
N GLU A 673 8.35 -32.62 1.81
CA GLU A 673 8.70 -31.70 2.91
C GLU A 673 7.65 -30.59 3.10
N THR A 674 7.17 -30.03 1.99
CA THR A 674 6.17 -28.94 1.99
C THR A 674 4.83 -29.45 2.50
N ALA A 675 4.38 -30.61 2.03
CA ALA A 675 3.13 -31.24 2.42
C ALA A 675 3.14 -31.64 3.90
N ALA A 676 4.25 -32.19 4.41
CA ALA A 676 4.40 -32.50 5.83
C ALA A 676 4.29 -31.23 6.71
N TYR A 677 4.90 -30.13 6.28
CA TYR A 677 4.77 -28.85 6.97
C TYR A 677 3.32 -28.33 6.94
N LEU A 678 2.66 -28.36 5.79
CA LEU A 678 1.27 -27.91 5.63
C LEU A 678 0.31 -28.77 6.46
N ALA A 679 0.47 -30.11 6.47
CA ALA A 679 -0.35 -31.00 7.28
C ALA A 679 -0.29 -30.63 8.78
N ALA A 680 0.88 -30.28 9.29
CA ALA A 680 1.07 -29.96 10.70
C ALA A 680 0.61 -28.54 11.09
N ASN A 681 0.62 -27.58 10.17
CA ASN A 681 0.44 -26.16 10.50
C ASN A 681 -0.75 -25.49 9.79
N LYS A 682 -1.14 -25.98 8.60
CA LYS A 682 -2.12 -25.37 7.69
C LYS A 682 -2.84 -26.46 6.85
N PRO A 683 -3.60 -27.39 7.45
CA PRO A 683 -4.18 -28.53 6.74
C PRO A 683 -5.08 -28.13 5.56
N GLY A 684 -5.86 -27.04 5.68
CA GLY A 684 -6.69 -26.55 4.57
C GLY A 684 -5.90 -26.06 3.35
N GLU A 685 -4.65 -25.60 3.52
CA GLU A 685 -3.78 -25.23 2.39
C GLU A 685 -3.19 -26.46 1.68
N LEU A 686 -3.06 -27.60 2.37
CA LEU A 686 -2.64 -28.86 1.75
C LEU A 686 -3.70 -29.36 0.76
N ASP A 687 -4.97 -29.40 1.18
CA ASP A 687 -6.07 -29.84 0.33
C ASP A 687 -6.19 -28.98 -0.94
N ARG A 688 -6.06 -27.66 -0.77
CA ARG A 688 -6.06 -26.70 -1.89
C ARG A 688 -4.90 -26.95 -2.86
N ALA A 689 -3.72 -27.28 -2.35
CA ALA A 689 -2.55 -27.53 -3.17
C ALA A 689 -2.70 -28.81 -3.99
N GLU A 690 -3.22 -29.90 -3.42
CA GLU A 690 -3.47 -31.12 -4.18
C GLU A 690 -4.56 -30.95 -5.25
N ALA A 691 -5.54 -30.07 -5.02
CA ALA A 691 -6.58 -29.77 -6.00
C ALA A 691 -6.15 -28.80 -7.12
N ASN A 692 -5.03 -28.09 -6.97
CA ASN A 692 -4.61 -27.03 -7.89
C ASN A 692 -3.11 -27.14 -8.23
N PRO A 693 -2.74 -27.71 -9.40
CA PRO A 693 -1.34 -27.89 -9.81
C PRO A 693 -0.51 -26.60 -9.83
N ARG A 694 -1.15 -25.47 -10.14
CA ARG A 694 -0.49 -24.15 -10.16
C ARG A 694 -0.17 -23.67 -8.75
N HIS A 695 -1.07 -23.90 -7.80
CA HIS A 695 -0.87 -23.60 -6.38
C HIS A 695 0.22 -24.48 -5.79
N LYS A 696 0.20 -25.78 -6.09
CA LYS A 696 1.27 -26.74 -5.73
C LYS A 696 2.64 -26.28 -6.26
N MET A 697 2.71 -25.89 -7.53
CA MET A 697 3.93 -25.32 -8.11
C MET A 697 4.43 -24.09 -7.34
N ALA A 698 3.53 -23.16 -6.99
CA ALA A 698 3.90 -21.99 -6.18
C ALA A 698 4.51 -22.39 -4.84
N LEU A 699 3.88 -23.32 -4.12
CA LEU A 699 4.36 -23.81 -2.82
C LEU A 699 5.73 -24.49 -2.93
N VAL A 700 5.92 -25.34 -3.95
CA VAL A 700 7.22 -25.98 -4.24
C VAL A 700 8.29 -24.94 -4.59
N PHE A 701 7.97 -23.89 -5.34
CA PHE A 701 8.94 -22.83 -5.63
C PHE A 701 9.24 -21.97 -4.40
N ARG A 702 8.22 -21.68 -3.57
CA ARG A 702 8.37 -20.92 -2.31
C ARG A 702 9.27 -21.62 -1.30
N TRP A 703 9.33 -22.95 -1.32
CA TRP A 703 10.29 -23.72 -0.53
C TRP A 703 11.73 -23.25 -0.74
N TYR A 704 12.13 -22.93 -1.98
CA TYR A 704 13.49 -22.47 -2.30
C TYR A 704 13.84 -21.16 -1.58
N PHE A 705 12.88 -20.24 -1.44
CA PHE A 705 13.08 -18.97 -0.73
C PHE A 705 13.33 -19.23 0.76
N VAL A 706 12.49 -20.04 1.40
CA VAL A 706 12.68 -20.43 2.81
C VAL A 706 14.02 -21.16 3.00
N HIS A 707 14.38 -22.05 2.09
CA HIS A 707 15.63 -22.79 2.12
C HIS A 707 16.84 -21.87 1.97
N SER A 708 16.82 -20.96 0.99
CA SER A 708 17.90 -20.00 0.70
C SER A 708 18.25 -19.10 1.88
N ILE A 709 17.24 -18.67 2.64
CA ILE A 709 17.40 -17.92 3.89
C ILE A 709 18.09 -18.79 4.95
N ARG A 710 17.64 -20.02 5.17
CA ARG A 710 18.24 -20.94 6.17
C ARG A 710 19.70 -21.24 5.84
N LEU A 711 20.03 -21.40 4.57
CA LEU A 711 21.41 -21.60 4.12
C LEU A 711 22.29 -20.39 4.44
N ALA A 712 21.80 -19.17 4.19
CA ALA A 712 22.51 -17.93 4.48
C ALA A 712 22.72 -17.74 6.00
N LEU A 713 21.68 -17.98 6.81
CA LEU A 713 21.76 -17.87 8.27
C LEU A 713 22.77 -18.85 8.87
N SER A 714 22.78 -20.09 8.41
CA SER A 714 23.68 -21.14 8.91
C SER A 714 25.08 -21.11 8.32
N GLY A 715 25.31 -20.36 7.22
CA GLY A 715 26.60 -20.36 6.53
C GLY A 715 26.93 -21.73 5.95
N THR A 716 25.93 -22.43 5.40
CA THR A 716 26.13 -23.79 4.87
C THR A 716 27.21 -23.82 3.78
N PRO A 717 28.33 -24.55 3.98
CA PRO A 717 29.43 -24.57 3.01
C PRO A 717 29.02 -25.07 1.63
N GLY A 718 29.59 -24.47 0.57
CA GLY A 718 29.30 -24.86 -0.83
C GLY A 718 27.90 -24.51 -1.34
N ARG A 719 27.11 -23.79 -0.53
CA ARG A 719 25.75 -23.33 -0.87
C ARG A 719 25.63 -21.80 -1.01
N ARG A 720 26.75 -21.07 -1.00
CA ARG A 720 26.81 -19.61 -1.18
C ARG A 720 25.99 -19.11 -2.38
N VAL A 721 26.01 -19.85 -3.50
CA VAL A 721 25.26 -19.53 -4.72
C VAL A 721 23.74 -19.45 -4.52
N ASP A 722 23.22 -20.01 -3.42
CA ASP A 722 21.80 -20.03 -3.06
C ASP A 722 21.47 -19.07 -1.93
N TYR A 723 22.42 -18.30 -1.39
CA TYR A 723 22.12 -17.45 -0.24
C TYR A 723 21.19 -16.31 -0.64
N GLN A 724 20.04 -16.22 0.03
CA GLN A 724 19.17 -15.05 0.01
C GLN A 724 19.60 -14.12 1.14
N ILE A 725 20.21 -12.99 0.78
CA ILE A 725 20.68 -11.98 1.71
C ILE A 725 19.93 -10.69 1.42
N HIS A 726 19.02 -10.29 2.29
CA HIS A 726 18.28 -9.02 2.17
C HIS A 726 19.26 -7.87 2.38
N CYS A 727 19.48 -7.04 1.35
CA CYS A 727 20.46 -5.97 1.39
C CYS A 727 20.07 -4.88 0.39
N GLY A 728 20.25 -3.61 0.77
CA GLY A 728 20.09 -2.45 -0.10
C GLY A 728 21.43 -1.74 -0.37
N PRO A 729 21.44 -0.71 -1.22
CA PRO A 729 22.65 0.01 -1.64
C PRO A 729 23.37 0.71 -0.47
N ALA A 730 22.67 0.93 0.65
CA ALA A 730 23.25 1.46 1.88
C ALA A 730 24.47 0.66 2.36
N MET A 731 24.51 -0.66 2.16
CA MET A 731 25.68 -1.47 2.51
C MET A 731 26.90 -1.09 1.67
N GLY A 732 26.74 -0.93 0.36
CA GLY A 732 27.81 -0.52 -0.53
C GLY A 732 28.35 0.86 -0.17
N SER A 733 27.46 1.83 0.05
CA SER A 733 27.85 3.17 0.51
C SER A 733 28.59 3.12 1.85
N PHE A 734 28.13 2.28 2.77
CA PHE A 734 28.81 2.07 4.04
C PHE A 734 30.18 1.43 3.88
N ASN A 735 30.36 0.48 2.96
CA ASN A 735 31.69 -0.10 2.71
C ASN A 735 32.69 0.93 2.17
N HIS A 736 32.25 1.92 1.39
CA HIS A 736 33.10 3.05 1.01
C HIS A 736 33.48 3.89 2.22
N TYR A 737 32.50 4.26 3.04
CA TYR A 737 32.72 5.06 4.25
C TYR A 737 33.55 4.33 5.32
N ALA A 738 33.29 3.06 5.57
CA ALA A 738 33.99 2.23 6.56
C ALA A 738 35.50 2.19 6.32
N ARG A 739 35.95 2.24 5.06
CA ARG A 739 37.37 2.32 4.70
C ARG A 739 38.04 3.63 5.14
N THR A 740 37.29 4.72 5.28
CA THR A 740 37.83 6.02 5.70
C THR A 740 37.92 6.17 7.22
N ILE A 741 37.18 5.35 7.97
CA ILE A 741 37.08 5.44 9.44
C ILE A 741 37.70 4.22 10.17
N GLY A 742 38.47 3.39 9.45
CA GLY A 742 39.13 2.23 10.06
C GLY A 742 38.22 1.05 10.37
N LEU A 743 37.01 1.00 9.81
CA LEU A 743 36.06 -0.12 9.95
C LEU A 743 35.99 -1.01 8.70
N ALA A 744 37.08 -1.04 7.92
CA ALA A 744 37.15 -1.81 6.68
C ALA A 744 36.97 -3.31 6.94
N ASP A 745 37.66 -3.87 7.95
CA ASP A 745 37.44 -5.23 8.42
C ASP A 745 36.10 -5.30 9.16
N ARG A 746 35.26 -6.25 8.74
CA ARG A 746 33.95 -6.49 9.34
C ARG A 746 34.01 -6.97 10.79
N ARG A 747 35.16 -7.46 11.25
CA ARG A 747 35.37 -7.85 12.66
C ARG A 747 35.45 -6.65 13.60
N ASP A 748 35.73 -5.46 13.07
CA ASP A 748 35.75 -4.22 13.84
C ASP A 748 34.40 -3.48 13.79
N ARG A 749 33.46 -3.96 12.96
CA ARG A 749 32.14 -3.35 12.77
C ARG A 749 31.21 -3.73 13.91
N HIS A 750 31.21 -2.91 14.96
CA HIS A 750 30.24 -3.01 16.03
C HIS A 750 29.05 -2.08 15.79
N VAL A 751 27.83 -2.55 16.04
CA VAL A 751 26.58 -1.84 15.67
C VAL A 751 26.46 -0.43 16.28
N ASP A 752 26.94 -0.24 17.50
CA ASP A 752 27.01 1.04 18.21
C ASP A 752 28.04 1.99 17.58
N LEU A 753 29.22 1.49 17.20
CA LEU A 753 30.25 2.27 16.52
C LEU A 753 29.80 2.72 15.14
N ILE A 754 29.06 1.87 14.40
CA ILE A 754 28.44 2.24 13.13
C ILE A 754 27.51 3.44 13.34
N ALA A 755 26.64 3.38 14.36
CA ALA A 755 25.73 4.47 14.71
C ALA A 755 26.48 5.76 15.05
N ASP A 756 27.52 5.67 15.88
CA ASP A 756 28.32 6.81 16.33
C ASP A 756 29.02 7.52 15.17
N HIS A 757 29.67 6.74 14.30
CA HIS A 757 30.34 7.28 13.13
C HIS A 757 29.35 7.90 12.16
N LEU A 758 28.21 7.27 11.90
CA LEU A 758 27.21 7.84 10.99
C LEU A 758 26.62 9.15 11.54
N MET A 759 26.31 9.22 12.84
CA MET A 759 25.73 10.41 13.46
C MET A 759 26.74 11.55 13.63
N THR A 760 27.95 11.24 14.10
CA THR A 760 29.01 12.24 14.34
C THR A 760 29.46 12.89 13.04
N ASP A 761 29.71 12.09 12.01
CA ASP A 761 30.20 12.64 10.75
C ASP A 761 29.07 13.28 9.94
N ALA A 762 27.81 12.85 10.11
CA ALA A 762 26.67 13.56 9.51
C ALA A 762 26.55 14.98 10.09
N ALA A 763 26.76 15.14 11.40
CA ALA A 763 26.77 16.45 12.04
C ALA A 763 27.92 17.32 11.50
N ALA A 764 29.10 16.74 11.30
CA ALA A 764 30.24 17.42 10.69
C ALA A 764 29.97 17.85 9.24
N VAL A 765 29.35 16.99 8.42
CA VAL A 765 28.92 17.30 7.05
C VAL A 765 27.98 18.50 7.03
N LEU A 766 26.95 18.51 7.88
CA LEU A 766 26.00 19.62 7.96
C LEU A 766 26.66 20.91 8.43
N HIS A 767 27.46 20.84 9.50
CA HIS A 767 28.16 21.99 10.05
C HIS A 767 29.08 22.63 9.00
N SER A 768 29.85 21.82 8.28
CA SER A 768 30.74 22.30 7.21
C SER A 768 29.96 22.99 6.08
N ARG A 769 28.89 22.35 5.57
CA ARG A 769 28.09 22.89 4.46
C ARG A 769 27.37 24.19 4.84
N LEU A 770 26.81 24.28 6.04
CA LEU A 770 26.14 25.50 6.53
C LEU A 770 27.12 26.66 6.75
N ARG A 771 28.35 26.38 7.21
CA ARG A 771 29.40 27.39 7.32
C ARG A 771 29.81 27.96 5.96
N HIS A 772 29.89 27.13 4.93
CA HIS A 772 30.15 27.60 3.57
C HIS A 772 29.06 28.53 3.03
N LEU A 773 27.80 28.32 3.42
CA LEU A 773 26.68 29.20 3.04
C LEU A 773 26.67 30.53 3.80
N SER A 774 27.19 30.56 5.04
CA SER A 774 27.21 31.74 5.91
C SER A 774 28.50 32.57 5.80
N ALA A 775 29.52 32.07 5.10
CA ALA A 775 30.82 32.74 4.90
C ALA A 775 30.89 33.64 3.64
N ARG A 776 29.75 34.07 3.09
CA ARG A 776 29.68 35.00 1.95
C ARG A 776 28.94 36.27 2.32
#